data_AF-U4JUV9-F1
#
_entry.id   AF-U4JUV9-F1
#
_cell.length_a   1.000
_cell.length_b   1.000
_cell.length_c   1.000
_cell.angle_alpha   90.00
_cell.angle_beta   90.00
_cell.angle_gamma   90.00
#
_symmetry.space_group_name_H-M   'P 1'
#
loop_
_entity.id
_entity.type
_entity.pdbx_description
1 polymer ?
#
loop_
_entity_poly.entity_id
_entity_poly.type
_entity_poly.pdbx_seq_one_letter_code
_entity_poly.pdbx_strand_id
1 'polypeptide(L)'
;MDKVLSRTLISSAILGSSLALTGCGSGSDNSVDSTTGPKQSVAGVVSDPAIANAKVTLFNQSGVALATATTNQVGRFTLEFDGSLNPNDLYLSATEGKDTQTGLSFKGIKLSAPIKAFADNSKLVVSPLTTLLGSTLEAGELQSLINKLGNTELLLDPASKSELQKLAFKITLLLKSGVPYSQIVAGLDEVSGLSLSDLDVILKDREATKHKLESVYQGIETANSELVTTFIKANIRSTILDIAKIVIDPTSPLPEVVERNITALVEHFLSLAVANSRVTLQPEEILASVTHGSALNIESLSQDSFDVTQFPYIGLSTDTSASDNLSLMYYTVPNSVTNNKQLIVHNTDTNTQSVLKTNAITGNRAFIFNGERQGGKTVLHSRAYGLVLDPDTHQETRTGKDYMGNDYEYQFSFDNALLGYDVNKPSVEWTVFDSSMIPAAITDRVNVVGKSFRVVDNLNDKFNSYVQVTAFESLADPLRGELSKDKLHAELTVRLSDGKATTGRPLTILTNDQGKTDKVLISHEAPHTASTYPSGHDDRRYLKMCDTHLENCRPIADGDFYHTATNNTHVYFTKHGSNKFYALDKVTETFTEVTGATYPAEFDSEHHLISSDGHGAGVILNNFTALSGITTRLQQGDNAFAAINYDLDIDTPIDTIFKGTPYAMALNMHKNGQVVKFTGTEAVKLFDTGDGIDQGNNSYGEAIGGHINLITAEHGRVYLEIASYDGIPGGGSCTPDRGFGCFNLDYGYVFDSSNGSKAMDGLLASKRNIKYFVARRLPPFSINGVLYVNILKQPGGWGVGHQYTLYGFNTETQKKVSETVGRSYFTLSARYDDGRIEGQVLAWDAVTGELKNLTTDTVIDTNIAVHAPGSPVQSVLGAGSGLPIAGLGTAFGLRVDPGRHQWFMVAGQADNPGSVDTIDQLPFASWLYY
;
A
#
# COMPACT_ATOMS: atom_id res chain seq x y z
N MET A 1 17.76 -17.89 -25.01
CA MET A 1 16.59 -17.76 -24.12
C MET A 1 15.43 -18.55 -24.74
N ASP A 2 15.48 -19.89 -24.72
CA ASP A 2 14.53 -20.74 -25.47
C ASP A 2 14.01 -21.97 -24.69
N LYS A 3 13.80 -21.87 -23.37
CA LYS A 3 13.28 -23.01 -22.58
C LYS A 3 12.34 -22.65 -21.42
N VAL A 4 11.46 -21.66 -21.57
CA VAL A 4 10.39 -21.39 -20.57
C VAL A 4 8.98 -21.31 -21.16
N LEU A 5 8.81 -21.49 -22.47
CA LEU A 5 7.49 -21.50 -23.12
C LEU A 5 7.07 -22.91 -23.53
N SER A 6 6.60 -23.73 -22.58
CA SER A 6 5.61 -24.80 -22.84
C SER A 6 5.32 -25.63 -21.59
N ARG A 7 4.36 -25.20 -20.76
CA ARG A 7 3.57 -26.11 -19.89
C ARG A 7 2.19 -25.55 -19.58
N THR A 8 1.32 -25.51 -20.59
CA THR A 8 -0.13 -25.64 -20.39
C THR A 8 -0.72 -26.33 -21.60
N LEU A 9 -1.14 -27.61 -21.45
CA LEU A 9 -2.37 -28.21 -21.98
C LEU A 9 -2.27 -29.75 -22.10
N ILE A 10 -3.41 -30.37 -21.78
CA ILE A 10 -3.94 -31.70 -22.17
C ILE A 10 -3.74 -32.90 -21.19
N SER A 11 -4.78 -33.10 -20.38
CA SER A 11 -5.66 -34.30 -20.25
C SER A 11 -5.10 -35.74 -20.19
N SER A 12 -5.43 -36.41 -19.07
CA SER A 12 -5.96 -37.78 -18.91
C SER A 12 -5.47 -38.94 -19.82
N ALA A 13 -4.73 -39.92 -19.27
CA ALA A 13 -4.97 -41.38 -19.40
C ALA A 13 -3.93 -42.26 -18.67
N ILE A 14 -4.42 -42.95 -17.63
CA ILE A 14 -4.22 -44.35 -17.17
C ILE A 14 -3.07 -45.23 -17.74
N LEU A 15 -2.40 -45.94 -16.80
CA LEU A 15 -1.67 -47.24 -16.82
C LEU A 15 -0.25 -47.35 -17.39
N GLY A 16 0.64 -47.99 -16.62
CA GLY A 16 1.75 -48.78 -17.16
C GLY A 16 3.03 -48.83 -16.34
N SER A 17 3.10 -49.74 -15.38
CA SER A 17 4.32 -50.16 -14.66
C SER A 17 5.42 -50.65 -15.60
N SER A 18 6.70 -50.35 -15.34
CA SER A 18 7.81 -51.34 -15.36
C SER A 18 9.18 -50.72 -15.04
N LEU A 19 9.85 -51.35 -14.07
CA LEU A 19 11.31 -51.35 -13.90
C LEU A 19 12.01 -51.87 -15.17
N ALA A 20 13.21 -51.37 -15.48
CA ALA A 20 14.45 -52.15 -15.38
C ALA A 20 15.66 -51.53 -16.12
N LEU A 21 16.81 -51.62 -15.42
CA LEU A 21 18.15 -51.98 -15.88
C LEU A 21 19.09 -50.96 -16.56
N THR A 22 20.22 -50.83 -15.84
CA THR A 22 21.57 -50.37 -16.13
C THR A 22 22.17 -50.74 -17.49
N GLY A 23 23.02 -49.85 -18.01
CA GLY A 23 24.05 -50.14 -19.01
C GLY A 23 25.25 -49.20 -18.86
N CYS A 24 26.41 -49.77 -18.51
CA CYS A 24 27.72 -49.12 -18.42
C CYS A 24 28.36 -49.05 -19.82
N GLY A 25 29.02 -47.95 -20.17
CA GLY A 25 29.75 -47.80 -21.44
C GLY A 25 30.80 -46.69 -21.35
N SER A 26 32.08 -47.08 -21.42
CA SER A 26 33.27 -46.24 -21.32
C SER A 26 33.56 -45.41 -22.58
N GLY A 27 34.04 -44.19 -22.41
CA GLY A 27 34.68 -43.39 -23.45
C GLY A 27 35.32 -42.15 -22.85
N SER A 28 36.65 -42.13 -22.81
CA SER A 28 37.52 -41.08 -22.27
C SER A 28 37.59 -39.85 -23.17
N ASP A 29 37.37 -38.65 -22.63
CA ASP A 29 38.05 -37.42 -23.03
C ASP A 29 38.02 -36.39 -21.88
N ASN A 30 39.19 -35.84 -21.57
CA ASN A 30 39.41 -34.85 -20.52
C ASN A 30 38.86 -33.48 -20.95
N SER A 31 37.71 -33.08 -20.40
CA SER A 31 37.41 -31.68 -20.15
C SER A 31 37.21 -31.51 -18.64
N VAL A 32 37.93 -30.59 -18.02
CA VAL A 32 37.72 -30.21 -16.61
C VAL A 32 36.39 -29.47 -16.54
N ASP A 33 35.33 -30.25 -16.42
CA ASP A 33 34.01 -29.84 -16.01
C ASP A 33 34.03 -29.86 -14.48
N SER A 34 33.82 -28.71 -13.84
CA SER A 34 33.63 -28.63 -12.39
C SER A 34 32.28 -29.24 -12.07
N THR A 35 32.21 -30.57 -12.06
CA THR A 35 31.04 -31.33 -11.71
C THR A 35 30.71 -31.07 -10.26
N THR A 36 29.65 -30.30 -10.01
CA THR A 36 28.92 -30.33 -8.75
C THR A 36 28.57 -31.78 -8.48
N GLY A 37 29.15 -32.36 -7.42
CA GLY A 37 28.82 -33.72 -6.99
C GLY A 37 27.31 -33.91 -6.79
N PRO A 38 26.82 -35.16 -6.70
CA PRO A 38 25.40 -35.42 -6.44
C PRO A 38 24.98 -34.64 -5.19
N LYS A 39 24.00 -33.75 -5.32
CA LYS A 39 23.43 -33.02 -4.17
C LYS A 39 22.44 -33.91 -3.44
N GLN A 40 22.47 -33.88 -2.12
CA GLN A 40 21.42 -34.44 -1.27
C GLN A 40 20.61 -33.31 -0.65
N SER A 41 19.36 -33.59 -0.26
CA SER A 41 18.49 -32.63 0.42
C SER A 41 17.99 -33.17 1.75
N VAL A 42 17.81 -32.24 2.69
CA VAL A 42 17.10 -32.47 3.95
C VAL A 42 15.94 -31.50 4.06
N ALA A 43 14.83 -31.95 4.62
CA ALA A 43 13.63 -31.14 4.80
C ALA A 43 13.01 -31.40 6.16
N GLY A 44 12.30 -30.38 6.68
CA GLY A 44 11.73 -30.46 8.00
C GLY A 44 10.95 -29.22 8.40
N VAL A 45 10.66 -29.14 9.71
CA VAL A 45 9.97 -28.02 10.35
C VAL A 45 10.77 -27.50 11.54
N VAL A 46 10.69 -26.18 11.79
CA VAL A 46 11.07 -25.56 13.06
C VAL A 46 9.79 -25.30 13.84
N SER A 47 9.64 -25.87 15.04
CA SER A 47 8.35 -25.92 15.72
C SER A 47 8.42 -25.84 17.25
N ASP A 48 7.67 -24.90 17.79
CA ASP A 48 7.08 -24.80 19.13
C ASP A 48 5.97 -23.73 19.16
N PRO A 49 4.73 -23.99 18.70
CA PRO A 49 4.29 -24.31 17.32
C PRO A 49 5.10 -23.71 16.15
N ALA A 50 4.64 -23.84 14.90
CA ALA A 50 5.42 -23.45 13.70
C ALA A 50 6.14 -22.10 13.84
N ILE A 51 7.47 -22.11 13.72
CA ILE A 51 8.32 -20.92 13.87
C ILE A 51 8.65 -20.39 12.48
N ALA A 52 8.04 -19.27 12.11
CA ALA A 52 8.26 -18.62 10.82
C ALA A 52 9.49 -17.71 10.83
N ASN A 53 10.08 -17.50 9.65
CA ASN A 53 11.25 -16.65 9.43
C ASN A 53 12.48 -17.03 10.27
N ALA A 54 12.57 -18.28 10.73
CA ALA A 54 13.74 -18.79 11.42
C ALA A 54 14.84 -19.10 10.40
N LYS A 55 16.06 -18.65 10.68
CA LYS A 55 17.24 -18.98 9.88
C LYS A 55 17.73 -20.36 10.27
N VAL A 56 17.49 -21.34 9.40
CA VAL A 56 17.92 -22.74 9.56
C VAL A 56 19.24 -22.94 8.84
N THR A 57 20.26 -23.37 9.56
CA THR A 57 21.58 -23.68 9.01
C THR A 57 21.95 -25.12 9.31
N LEU A 58 22.40 -25.83 8.29
CA LEU A 58 22.97 -27.16 8.37
C LEU A 58 24.47 -27.05 8.66
N PHE A 59 24.96 -27.78 9.66
CA PHE A 59 26.35 -27.77 10.08
C PHE A 59 26.94 -29.18 10.07
N ASN A 60 28.25 -29.27 9.85
CA ASN A 60 29.03 -30.47 10.20
C ASN A 60 29.43 -30.48 11.69
N GLN A 61 29.97 -31.60 12.18
CA GLN A 61 30.42 -31.71 13.59
C GLN A 61 31.51 -30.71 14.00
N SER A 62 32.27 -30.14 13.05
CA SER A 62 33.27 -29.11 13.34
C SER A 62 32.68 -27.70 13.44
N GLY A 63 31.36 -27.55 13.28
CA GLY A 63 30.66 -26.25 13.34
C GLY A 63 30.74 -25.43 12.06
N VAL A 64 31.14 -26.03 10.94
CA VAL A 64 31.17 -25.36 9.62
C VAL A 64 29.77 -25.41 9.00
N ALA A 65 29.26 -24.25 8.59
CA ALA A 65 27.98 -24.14 7.90
C ALA A 65 28.08 -24.70 6.47
N LEU A 66 27.13 -25.57 6.12
CA LEU A 66 27.07 -26.27 4.83
C LEU A 66 25.96 -25.74 3.92
N ALA A 67 24.82 -25.34 4.51
CA ALA A 67 23.67 -24.78 3.80
C ALA A 67 22.80 -23.96 4.76
N THR A 68 22.08 -22.96 4.25
CA THR A 68 21.16 -22.12 5.02
C THR A 68 19.86 -21.87 4.25
N ALA A 69 18.74 -21.80 4.98
CA ALA A 69 17.43 -21.44 4.47
C ALA A 69 16.64 -20.70 5.55
N THR A 70 15.54 -20.07 5.16
CA THR A 70 14.61 -19.42 6.08
C THR A 70 13.31 -20.20 6.11
N THR A 71 12.71 -20.40 7.28
CA THR A 71 11.41 -21.08 7.38
C THR A 71 10.27 -20.23 6.83
N ASN A 72 9.31 -20.87 6.19
CA ASN A 72 8.06 -20.22 5.76
C ASN A 72 7.07 -20.05 6.93
N GLN A 73 5.88 -19.54 6.64
CA GLN A 73 4.82 -19.28 7.63
C GLN A 73 4.29 -20.52 8.38
N VAL A 74 4.59 -21.72 7.90
CA VAL A 74 4.26 -22.98 8.59
C VAL A 74 5.52 -23.66 9.16
N GLY A 75 6.60 -22.92 9.31
CA GLY A 75 7.86 -23.39 9.91
C GLY A 75 8.67 -24.33 9.03
N ARG A 76 8.31 -24.55 7.75
CA ARG A 76 8.98 -25.52 6.87
C ARG A 76 10.26 -24.97 6.26
N PHE A 77 11.26 -25.84 6.11
CA PHE A 77 12.51 -25.57 5.39
C PHE A 77 12.91 -26.73 4.49
N THR A 78 13.77 -26.45 3.51
CA THR A 78 14.47 -27.44 2.68
C THR A 78 15.87 -26.93 2.40
N LEU A 79 16.88 -27.79 2.54
CA LEU A 79 18.30 -27.46 2.38
C LEU A 79 18.94 -28.48 1.45
N GLU A 80 19.78 -28.02 0.53
CA GLU A 80 20.61 -28.87 -0.33
C GLU A 80 22.09 -28.77 0.06
N PHE A 81 22.81 -29.89 0.06
CA PHE A 81 24.23 -29.95 0.41
C PHE A 81 24.97 -31.03 -0.40
N ASP A 82 26.30 -31.05 -0.27
CA ASP A 82 27.17 -32.01 -0.95
C ASP A 82 26.86 -33.46 -0.51
N GLY A 83 26.43 -34.30 -1.46
CA GLY A 83 26.04 -35.68 -1.21
C GLY A 83 27.19 -36.65 -0.94
N SER A 84 28.44 -36.18 -0.94
CA SER A 84 29.58 -36.95 -0.40
C SER A 84 29.62 -36.95 1.14
N LEU A 85 28.89 -36.04 1.79
CA LEU A 85 28.78 -35.98 3.24
C LEU A 85 27.76 -36.99 3.76
N ASN A 86 28.10 -37.66 4.87
CA ASN A 86 27.19 -38.56 5.57
C ASN A 86 26.20 -37.73 6.43
N PRO A 87 24.88 -37.78 6.19
CA PRO A 87 23.90 -37.01 6.94
C PRO A 87 23.93 -37.28 8.45
N ASN A 88 24.35 -38.47 8.87
CA ASN A 88 24.45 -38.84 10.28
C ASN A 88 25.55 -38.07 11.04
N ASP A 89 26.47 -37.42 10.33
CA ASP A 89 27.53 -36.59 10.91
C ASP A 89 27.16 -35.10 10.88
N LEU A 90 25.89 -34.77 10.65
CA LEU A 90 25.39 -33.39 10.52
C LEU A 90 24.35 -33.05 11.59
N TYR A 91 24.19 -31.75 11.84
CA TYR A 91 23.12 -31.24 12.68
C TYR A 91 22.52 -29.95 12.11
N LEU A 92 21.26 -29.71 12.44
CA LEU A 92 20.56 -28.48 12.11
C LEU A 92 20.61 -27.53 13.29
N SER A 93 20.69 -26.24 13.00
CA SER A 93 20.42 -25.20 13.98
C SER A 93 19.48 -24.16 13.40
N ALA A 94 18.47 -23.79 14.18
CA ALA A 94 17.59 -22.68 13.87
C ALA A 94 17.84 -21.54 14.87
N THR A 95 18.00 -20.34 14.34
CA THR A 95 18.10 -19.10 15.11
C THR A 95 17.08 -18.10 14.60
N GLU A 96 16.71 -17.14 15.44
CA GLU A 96 15.71 -16.13 15.09
C GLU A 96 14.33 -16.77 14.85
N GLY A 97 13.44 -16.04 14.17
CA GLY A 97 12.07 -16.46 13.91
C GLY A 97 11.10 -16.14 15.04
N LYS A 98 9.82 -16.36 14.73
CA LYS A 98 8.68 -16.08 15.62
C LYS A 98 7.71 -17.26 15.55
N ASP A 99 7.30 -17.76 16.71
CA ASP A 99 6.22 -18.75 16.79
C ASP A 99 4.92 -18.12 16.27
N THR A 100 4.35 -18.75 15.24
CA THR A 100 3.18 -18.31 14.47
C THR A 100 1.85 -18.51 15.18
N GLN A 101 1.87 -19.13 16.36
CA GLN A 101 0.72 -19.23 17.25
C GLN A 101 0.91 -18.31 18.44
N THR A 102 1.98 -18.44 19.23
CA THR A 102 2.09 -17.62 20.45
C THR A 102 2.66 -16.22 20.24
N GLY A 103 3.26 -15.94 19.08
CA GLY A 103 3.97 -14.71 18.78
C GLY A 103 5.33 -14.60 19.45
N LEU A 104 5.79 -15.65 20.13
CA LEU A 104 7.05 -15.65 20.86
C LEU A 104 8.25 -15.52 19.90
N SER A 105 9.11 -14.53 20.16
CA SER A 105 10.36 -14.37 19.43
C SER A 105 11.42 -15.35 19.90
N PHE A 106 12.11 -15.97 18.94
CA PHE A 106 13.27 -16.84 19.14
C PHE A 106 14.59 -16.08 18.88
N LYS A 107 14.56 -14.74 18.83
CA LYS A 107 15.78 -13.92 18.79
C LYS A 107 16.62 -14.17 20.05
N GLY A 108 17.88 -14.56 19.86
CA GLY A 108 18.79 -14.92 20.96
C GLY A 108 18.61 -16.35 21.50
N ILE A 109 17.66 -17.13 20.95
CA ILE A 109 17.48 -18.55 21.26
C ILE A 109 18.03 -19.37 20.08
N LYS A 110 18.85 -20.37 20.38
CA LYS A 110 19.39 -21.30 19.39
C LYS A 110 18.74 -22.66 19.59
N LEU A 111 17.93 -23.08 18.62
CA LEU A 111 17.41 -24.44 18.56
C LEU A 111 18.37 -25.31 17.75
N SER A 112 18.44 -26.61 18.08
CA SER A 112 19.27 -27.57 17.36
C SER A 112 18.60 -28.94 17.25
N ALA A 113 18.99 -29.69 16.21
CA ALA A 113 18.57 -31.08 16.05
C ALA A 113 19.67 -31.89 15.35
N PRO A 114 20.21 -32.96 15.97
CA PRO A 114 21.15 -33.85 15.30
C PRO A 114 20.41 -34.73 14.28
N ILE A 115 20.84 -34.74 13.02
CA ILE A 115 20.13 -35.48 11.95
C ILE A 115 20.09 -36.98 12.25
N LYS A 116 21.16 -37.52 12.83
CA LYS A 116 21.28 -38.92 13.26
C LYS A 116 20.16 -39.39 14.21
N ALA A 117 19.46 -38.46 14.88
CA ALA A 117 18.32 -38.82 15.72
C ALA A 117 17.12 -39.32 14.90
N PHE A 118 17.00 -38.92 13.63
CA PHE A 118 15.83 -39.18 12.80
C PHE A 118 16.07 -40.35 11.85
N ALA A 119 15.02 -41.17 11.66
CA ALA A 119 15.05 -42.26 10.68
C ALA A 119 14.79 -41.78 9.23
N ASP A 120 14.25 -40.57 9.06
CA ASP A 120 13.82 -40.00 7.78
C ASP A 120 14.27 -38.53 7.65
N ASN A 121 15.18 -38.29 6.70
CA ASN A 121 15.76 -36.98 6.41
C ASN A 121 14.79 -35.97 5.76
N SER A 122 13.56 -36.40 5.43
CA SER A 122 12.50 -35.54 4.90
C SER A 122 11.50 -35.06 5.96
N LYS A 123 11.63 -35.54 7.20
CA LYS A 123 10.72 -35.25 8.32
C LYS A 123 11.47 -34.79 9.57
N LEU A 124 12.50 -33.96 9.37
CA LEU A 124 13.29 -33.45 10.48
C LEU A 124 12.51 -32.43 11.29
N VAL A 125 12.73 -32.40 12.60
CA VAL A 125 12.08 -31.46 13.53
C VAL A 125 13.15 -30.71 14.32
N VAL A 126 13.21 -29.39 14.16
CA VAL A 126 14.03 -28.51 15.01
C VAL A 126 13.12 -27.86 16.03
N SER A 127 13.27 -28.20 17.30
CA SER A 127 12.37 -27.76 18.37
C SER A 127 13.14 -27.60 19.69
N PRO A 128 12.54 -26.98 20.71
CA PRO A 128 13.10 -26.96 22.06
C PRO A 128 13.38 -28.37 22.59
N LEU A 129 12.55 -29.37 22.23
CA LEU A 129 12.75 -30.77 22.60
C LEU A 129 14.00 -31.37 21.95
N THR A 130 14.15 -31.21 20.63
CA THR A 130 15.30 -31.77 19.92
C THR A 130 16.60 -31.03 20.25
N THR A 131 16.50 -29.80 20.74
CA THR A 131 17.64 -29.00 21.23
C THR A 131 18.30 -29.62 22.45
N LEU A 132 17.55 -30.35 23.28
CA LEU A 132 18.10 -31.05 24.45
C LEU A 132 19.05 -32.20 24.07
N LEU A 133 18.99 -32.70 22.83
CA LEU A 133 19.95 -33.68 22.32
C LEU A 133 21.28 -33.04 21.93
N GLY A 134 21.39 -31.70 21.89
CA GLY A 134 22.59 -30.99 21.48
C GLY A 134 22.90 -31.10 19.98
N SER A 135 24.18 -30.89 19.62
CA SER A 135 24.68 -30.98 18.23
C SER A 135 25.23 -32.37 17.85
N THR A 136 25.48 -33.21 18.84
CA THR A 136 26.00 -34.58 18.72
C THR A 136 25.06 -35.54 19.43
N LEU A 137 24.89 -36.75 18.90
CA LEU A 137 24.12 -37.80 19.56
C LEU A 137 24.97 -39.06 19.75
N GLU A 138 25.34 -39.33 21.00
CA GLU A 138 26.01 -40.55 21.44
C GLU A 138 25.01 -41.69 21.67
N ALA A 139 25.54 -42.92 21.71
CA ALA A 139 24.71 -44.12 21.86
C ALA A 139 24.01 -44.14 23.22
N GLY A 140 22.68 -44.18 23.22
CA GLY A 140 21.86 -44.26 24.43
C GLY A 140 21.40 -42.91 25.00
N GLU A 141 21.91 -41.77 24.50
CA GLU A 141 21.51 -40.44 24.97
C GLU A 141 20.04 -40.14 24.70
N LEU A 142 19.55 -40.48 23.49
CA LEU A 142 18.13 -40.32 23.15
C LEU A 142 17.23 -41.11 24.11
N GLN A 143 17.60 -42.35 24.41
CA GLN A 143 16.82 -43.20 25.32
C GLN A 143 16.88 -42.68 26.76
N SER A 144 18.04 -42.19 27.20
CA SER A 144 18.20 -41.57 28.50
C SER A 144 17.31 -40.32 28.63
N LEU A 145 17.31 -39.45 27.61
CA LEU A 145 16.49 -38.25 27.59
C LEU A 145 14.98 -38.58 27.53
N ILE A 146 14.58 -39.58 26.75
CA ILE A 146 13.20 -40.10 26.72
C ILE A 146 12.75 -40.53 28.12
N ASN A 147 13.60 -41.26 28.84
CA ASN A 147 13.28 -41.74 30.19
C ASN A 147 13.14 -40.57 31.18
N LYS A 148 14.08 -39.62 31.15
CA LYS A 148 14.04 -38.41 31.99
C LYS A 148 12.80 -37.55 31.72
N LEU A 149 12.48 -37.31 30.44
CA LEU A 149 11.33 -36.47 30.07
C LEU A 149 9.98 -37.20 30.12
N GLY A 150 9.98 -38.51 30.37
CA GLY A 150 8.75 -39.30 30.44
C GLY A 150 7.97 -39.42 29.14
N ASN A 151 8.60 -39.14 27.98
CA ASN A 151 7.91 -39.06 26.70
C ASN A 151 8.70 -39.76 25.58
N THR A 152 8.12 -40.79 24.96
CA THR A 152 8.75 -41.61 23.92
C THR A 152 8.83 -40.95 22.54
N GLU A 153 8.30 -39.74 22.38
CA GLU A 153 8.05 -39.12 21.08
C GLU A 153 8.76 -37.76 20.90
N LEU A 154 9.91 -37.56 21.54
CA LEU A 154 10.70 -36.31 21.52
C LEU A 154 11.09 -35.82 20.12
N LEU A 155 11.11 -36.72 19.13
CA LEU A 155 11.46 -36.41 17.74
C LEU A 155 10.25 -36.02 16.89
N LEU A 156 9.03 -36.15 17.41
CA LEU A 156 7.83 -35.65 16.74
C LEU A 156 7.75 -34.13 16.85
N ASP A 157 7.01 -33.54 15.92
CA ASP A 157 6.64 -32.13 15.98
C ASP A 157 5.89 -31.84 17.30
N PRO A 158 6.35 -30.89 18.14
CA PRO A 158 5.64 -30.53 19.37
C PRO A 158 4.19 -30.12 19.14
N ALA A 159 3.87 -29.53 17.98
CA ALA A 159 2.51 -29.16 17.61
C ALA A 159 1.58 -30.36 17.38
N SER A 160 2.12 -31.59 17.29
CA SER A 160 1.33 -32.79 17.02
C SER A 160 0.57 -33.32 18.25
N LYS A 161 0.99 -32.98 19.48
CA LYS A 161 0.38 -33.46 20.73
C LYS A 161 0.49 -32.44 21.85
N SER A 162 -0.58 -32.29 22.63
CA SER A 162 -0.64 -31.33 23.76
C SER A 162 0.49 -31.53 24.77
N GLU A 163 0.82 -32.77 25.11
CA GLU A 163 1.86 -33.07 26.11
C GLU A 163 3.27 -32.77 25.59
N LEU A 164 3.52 -32.93 24.28
CA LEU A 164 4.78 -32.52 23.66
C LEU A 164 4.90 -31.00 23.59
N GLN A 165 3.81 -30.31 23.26
CA GLN A 165 3.77 -28.85 23.22
C GLN A 165 4.01 -28.23 24.61
N LYS A 166 3.35 -28.75 25.65
CA LYS A 166 3.58 -28.31 27.04
C LYS A 166 5.05 -28.46 27.44
N LEU A 167 5.64 -29.59 27.08
CA LEU A 167 7.04 -29.87 27.39
C LEU A 167 7.99 -28.96 26.61
N ALA A 168 7.76 -28.79 25.30
CA ALA A 168 8.53 -27.89 24.45
C ALA A 168 8.49 -26.45 24.97
N PHE A 169 7.28 -25.97 25.31
CA PHE A 169 7.08 -24.62 25.82
C PHE A 169 7.82 -24.38 27.14
N LYS A 170 7.78 -25.33 28.08
CA LYS A 170 8.58 -25.25 29.33
C LYS A 170 10.07 -25.10 29.02
N ILE A 171 10.60 -25.91 28.12
CA ILE A 171 12.02 -25.83 27.73
C ILE A 171 12.33 -24.49 27.07
N THR A 172 11.44 -23.96 26.23
CA THR A 172 11.58 -22.62 25.64
C THR A 172 11.69 -21.52 26.70
N LEU A 173 10.92 -21.60 27.80
CA LEU A 173 11.02 -20.63 28.90
C LEU A 173 12.37 -20.68 29.61
N LEU A 174 12.95 -21.87 29.78
CA LEU A 174 14.31 -22.03 30.34
C LEU A 174 15.37 -21.47 29.39
N LEU A 175 15.29 -21.80 28.10
CA LEU A 175 16.22 -21.30 27.08
C LEU A 175 16.16 -19.78 26.97
N LYS A 176 14.95 -19.20 26.96
CA LYS A 176 14.72 -17.73 26.95
C LYS A 176 15.27 -17.05 28.19
N SER A 177 15.29 -17.75 29.32
CA SER A 177 15.90 -17.26 30.56
C SER A 177 17.43 -17.34 30.54
N GLY A 178 18.04 -17.75 29.43
CA GLY A 178 19.49 -17.87 29.27
C GLY A 178 20.07 -19.10 29.97
N VAL A 179 19.27 -20.16 30.17
CA VAL A 179 19.74 -21.44 30.69
C VAL A 179 20.21 -22.29 29.50
N PRO A 180 21.47 -22.73 29.45
CA PRO A 180 21.95 -23.58 28.36
C PRO A 180 21.32 -24.98 28.43
N TYR A 181 21.06 -25.60 27.27
CA TYR A 181 20.43 -26.93 27.21
C TYR A 181 21.18 -27.99 28.02
N SER A 182 22.51 -27.92 28.09
CA SER A 182 23.34 -28.86 28.87
C SER A 182 23.04 -28.78 30.37
N GLN A 183 22.75 -27.59 30.88
CA GLN A 183 22.33 -27.39 32.27
C GLN A 183 20.91 -27.89 32.51
N ILE A 184 20.01 -27.76 31.53
CA ILE A 184 18.66 -28.34 31.59
C ILE A 184 18.77 -29.86 31.69
N VAL A 185 19.51 -30.51 30.79
CA VAL A 185 19.66 -31.98 30.75
C VAL A 185 20.35 -32.53 32.01
N ALA A 186 21.33 -31.81 32.54
CA ALA A 186 22.03 -32.19 33.76
C ALA A 186 21.14 -32.08 35.02
N GLY A 187 20.18 -31.15 35.01
CA GLY A 187 19.27 -30.93 36.13
C GLY A 187 17.99 -31.77 36.11
N LEU A 188 17.70 -32.46 34.99
CA LEU A 188 16.61 -33.44 34.90
C LEU A 188 16.95 -34.71 35.70
N ASP A 189 16.09 -35.09 36.62
CA ASP A 189 16.13 -36.37 37.33
C ASP A 189 15.51 -37.52 36.50
N GLU A 190 15.45 -38.74 37.06
CA GLU A 190 14.84 -39.92 36.40
C GLU A 190 13.31 -40.00 36.63
N VAL A 191 12.68 -38.94 37.12
CA VAL A 191 11.23 -38.85 37.22
C VAL A 191 10.69 -38.45 35.85
N SER A 192 9.78 -39.24 35.29
CA SER A 192 9.17 -39.03 33.97
C SER A 192 8.54 -37.64 33.78
N GLY A 193 9.31 -36.63 33.36
CA GLY A 193 8.83 -35.28 33.06
C GLY A 193 9.85 -34.17 33.34
N LEU A 194 9.42 -32.91 33.16
CA LEU A 194 10.13 -31.74 33.68
C LEU A 194 9.31 -31.13 34.81
N SER A 195 9.69 -31.49 36.03
CA SER A 195 9.00 -31.23 37.29
C SER A 195 9.50 -29.95 37.98
N LEU A 196 8.90 -29.61 39.12
CA LEU A 196 9.35 -28.49 39.94
C LEU A 196 10.65 -28.82 40.68
N SER A 197 10.88 -30.07 41.08
CA SER A 197 12.14 -30.49 41.71
C SER A 197 13.31 -30.39 40.74
N ASP A 198 13.08 -30.55 39.44
CA ASP A 198 14.12 -30.29 38.43
C ASP A 198 14.49 -28.80 38.37
N LEU A 199 13.55 -27.88 38.58
CA LEU A 199 13.85 -26.44 38.61
C LEU A 199 14.77 -26.06 39.77
N ASP A 200 14.67 -26.72 40.93
CA ASP A 200 15.59 -26.52 42.06
C ASP A 200 17.05 -26.78 41.66
N VAL A 201 17.27 -27.76 40.78
CA VAL A 201 18.60 -28.16 40.30
C VAL A 201 19.03 -27.30 39.11
N ILE A 202 18.14 -27.11 38.13
CA ILE A 202 18.41 -26.36 36.90
C ILE A 202 18.68 -24.88 37.21
N LEU A 203 17.97 -24.30 38.17
CA LEU A 203 17.99 -22.86 38.48
C LEU A 203 18.60 -22.56 39.85
N LYS A 204 19.45 -23.46 40.38
CA LYS A 204 20.07 -23.37 41.72
C LYS A 204 20.69 -22.01 42.06
N ASP A 205 21.22 -21.29 41.07
CA ASP A 205 21.85 -19.96 41.23
C ASP A 205 21.00 -18.81 40.68
N ARG A 206 19.70 -19.03 40.43
CA ARG A 206 18.78 -18.09 39.77
C ARG A 206 17.43 -17.99 40.47
N GLU A 207 17.43 -17.73 41.77
CA GLU A 207 16.23 -17.81 42.62
C GLU A 207 15.06 -16.92 42.15
N ALA A 208 15.32 -15.73 41.63
CA ALA A 208 14.27 -14.86 41.08
C ALA A 208 13.63 -15.43 39.80
N THR A 209 14.43 -16.05 38.93
CA THR A 209 13.94 -16.74 37.72
C THR A 209 13.19 -18.01 38.09
N LYS A 210 13.69 -18.74 39.09
CA LYS A 210 13.07 -19.95 39.63
C LYS A 210 11.68 -19.66 40.19
N HIS A 211 11.54 -18.71 41.12
CA HIS A 211 10.21 -18.35 41.64
C HIS A 211 9.22 -17.92 40.55
N LYS A 212 9.70 -17.20 39.53
CA LYS A 212 8.88 -16.83 38.38
C LYS A 212 8.43 -18.05 37.56
N LEU A 213 9.33 -19.03 37.35
CA LEU A 213 9.04 -20.22 36.55
C LEU A 213 8.28 -21.30 37.32
N GLU A 214 8.42 -21.42 38.64
CA GLU A 214 7.69 -22.37 39.48
C GLU A 214 6.17 -22.14 39.38
N SER A 215 5.73 -20.89 39.50
CA SER A 215 4.31 -20.53 39.34
C SER A 215 3.80 -20.82 37.94
N VAL A 216 4.61 -20.57 36.91
CA VAL A 216 4.27 -20.84 35.50
C VAL A 216 4.20 -22.35 35.23
N TYR A 217 5.14 -23.14 35.76
CA TYR A 217 5.22 -24.60 35.56
C TYR A 217 4.13 -25.34 36.31
N GLN A 218 3.83 -24.94 37.56
CA GLN A 218 2.67 -25.44 38.30
C GLN A 218 1.39 -25.24 37.49
N GLY A 219 1.25 -24.06 36.91
CA GLY A 219 0.13 -23.77 36.04
C GLY A 219 0.09 -24.64 34.78
N ILE A 220 1.23 -24.86 34.10
CA ILE A 220 1.31 -25.72 32.91
C ILE A 220 0.92 -27.18 33.23
N GLU A 221 1.32 -27.71 34.40
CA GLU A 221 1.01 -29.07 34.87
C GLU A 221 -0.45 -29.26 35.28
N THR A 222 -1.04 -28.28 35.97
CA THR A 222 -2.46 -28.35 36.36
C THR A 222 -3.42 -28.00 35.22
N ALA A 223 -2.90 -27.51 34.10
CA ALA A 223 -3.71 -27.08 32.97
C ALA A 223 -4.19 -28.26 32.09
N ASN A 224 -5.43 -28.65 32.31
CA ASN A 224 -6.34 -28.86 31.18
C ASN A 224 -6.67 -27.48 30.61
N SER A 225 -6.24 -27.18 29.38
CA SER A 225 -6.51 -25.98 28.55
C SER A 225 -6.36 -24.56 29.15
N GLU A 226 -6.28 -24.36 30.46
CA GLU A 226 -6.55 -23.07 31.10
C GLU A 226 -5.32 -22.16 31.29
N LEU A 227 -4.08 -22.67 31.43
CA LEU A 227 -2.88 -21.80 31.44
C LEU A 227 -2.39 -21.39 30.05
N VAL A 228 -2.54 -22.27 29.07
CA VAL A 228 -2.37 -21.90 27.66
C VAL A 228 -3.37 -20.80 27.33
N THR A 229 -4.62 -20.95 27.78
CA THR A 229 -5.62 -19.89 27.72
C THR A 229 -5.18 -18.64 28.50
N THR A 230 -4.61 -18.74 29.71
CA THR A 230 -4.15 -17.58 30.50
C THR A 230 -3.01 -16.81 29.82
N PHE A 231 -2.02 -17.52 29.26
CA PHE A 231 -0.91 -16.91 28.53
C PHE A 231 -1.38 -16.30 27.20
N ILE A 232 -2.25 -16.99 26.48
CA ILE A 232 -2.90 -16.46 25.28
C ILE A 232 -3.69 -15.19 25.61
N LYS A 233 -4.49 -15.22 26.68
CA LYS A 233 -5.24 -14.06 27.17
C LYS A 233 -4.29 -12.91 27.52
N ALA A 234 -3.15 -13.20 28.16
CA ALA A 234 -2.15 -12.19 28.50
C ALA A 234 -1.49 -11.56 27.26
N ASN A 235 -1.19 -12.35 26.22
CA ASN A 235 -0.62 -11.83 24.97
C ASN A 235 -1.63 -11.01 24.16
N ILE A 236 -2.88 -11.47 24.06
CA ILE A 236 -3.98 -10.71 23.44
C ILE A 236 -4.18 -9.40 24.22
N ARG A 237 -4.23 -9.46 25.56
CA ARG A 237 -4.35 -8.29 26.44
C ARG A 237 -3.20 -7.31 26.23
N SER A 238 -1.95 -7.79 26.18
CA SER A 238 -0.79 -6.92 25.91
C SER A 238 -0.93 -6.22 24.57
N THR A 239 -1.30 -6.96 23.52
CA THR A 239 -1.51 -6.39 22.19
C THR A 239 -2.61 -5.31 22.21
N ILE A 240 -3.74 -5.56 22.89
CA ILE A 240 -4.83 -4.59 23.05
C ILE A 240 -4.35 -3.31 23.73
N LEU A 241 -3.55 -3.43 24.79
CA LEU A 241 -2.99 -2.29 25.52
C LEU A 241 -2.02 -1.48 24.65
N ASP A 242 -1.17 -2.15 23.89
CA ASP A 242 -0.25 -1.52 22.95
C ASP A 242 -1.01 -0.75 21.86
N ILE A 243 -2.05 -1.36 21.28
CA ILE A 243 -2.93 -0.70 20.29
C ILE A 243 -3.62 0.53 20.90
N ALA A 244 -4.14 0.39 22.12
CA ALA A 244 -4.82 1.46 22.85
C ALA A 244 -3.87 2.52 23.43
N LYS A 245 -2.55 2.31 23.33
CA LYS A 245 -1.49 3.16 23.92
C LYS A 245 -1.65 3.35 25.44
N ILE A 246 -2.07 2.31 26.15
CA ILE A 246 -2.27 2.33 27.60
C ILE A 246 -1.00 1.81 28.29
N VAL A 247 -0.34 2.67 29.06
CA VAL A 247 0.76 2.27 29.95
C VAL A 247 0.18 1.90 31.31
N ILE A 248 0.44 0.67 31.77
CA ILE A 248 0.01 0.24 33.11
C ILE A 248 0.96 0.82 34.16
N ASP A 249 0.42 1.66 35.04
CA ASP A 249 1.10 2.05 36.27
C ASP A 249 0.77 1.04 37.39
N PRO A 250 1.76 0.32 37.95
CA PRO A 250 1.54 -0.61 39.05
C PRO A 250 0.93 0.04 40.31
N THR A 251 1.05 1.37 40.44
CA THR A 251 0.56 2.14 41.58
C THR A 251 -0.82 2.74 41.37
N SER A 252 -1.33 2.72 40.13
CA SER A 252 -2.66 3.21 39.76
C SER A 252 -3.37 2.22 38.85
N PRO A 253 -4.22 1.33 39.39
CA PRO A 253 -4.93 0.33 38.58
C PRO A 253 -5.87 1.01 37.57
N LEU A 254 -6.13 0.31 36.46
CA LEU A 254 -7.07 0.79 35.45
C LEU A 254 -8.50 0.90 36.05
N PRO A 255 -9.31 1.86 35.57
CA PRO A 255 -10.72 1.94 35.96
C PRO A 255 -11.45 0.61 35.68
N GLU A 256 -12.38 0.24 36.57
CA GLU A 256 -13.09 -1.06 36.49
C GLU A 256 -13.79 -1.26 35.14
N VAL A 257 -14.39 -0.20 34.58
CA VAL A 257 -15.05 -0.21 33.26
C VAL A 257 -14.05 -0.53 32.14
N VAL A 258 -12.83 0.02 32.21
CA VAL A 258 -11.77 -0.20 31.22
C VAL A 258 -11.29 -1.66 31.30
N GLU A 259 -11.03 -2.18 32.50
CA GLU A 259 -10.58 -3.56 32.68
C GLU A 259 -11.65 -4.58 32.23
N ARG A 260 -12.92 -4.29 32.50
CA ARG A 260 -14.06 -5.09 32.01
C ARG A 260 -14.11 -5.14 30.49
N ASN A 261 -13.97 -4.00 29.82
CA ASN A 261 -14.07 -3.91 28.37
C ASN A 261 -12.84 -4.55 27.67
N ILE A 262 -11.63 -4.40 28.24
CA ILE A 262 -10.43 -5.13 27.78
C ILE A 262 -10.64 -6.64 27.90
N THR A 263 -11.16 -7.12 29.03
CA THR A 263 -11.43 -8.55 29.24
C THR A 263 -12.44 -9.09 28.23
N ALA A 264 -13.53 -8.36 27.98
CA ALA A 264 -14.52 -8.74 26.97
C ALA A 264 -13.90 -8.85 25.57
N LEU A 265 -13.01 -7.92 25.21
CA LEU A 265 -12.32 -7.93 23.92
C LEU A 265 -11.32 -9.11 23.79
N VAL A 266 -10.64 -9.47 24.88
CA VAL A 266 -9.77 -10.66 24.92
C VAL A 266 -10.58 -11.94 24.68
N GLU A 267 -11.72 -12.10 25.35
CA GLU A 267 -12.60 -13.28 25.13
C GLU A 267 -13.16 -13.30 23.72
N HIS A 268 -13.50 -12.15 23.15
CA HIS A 268 -13.96 -12.02 21.77
C HIS A 268 -12.91 -12.53 20.78
N PHE A 269 -11.66 -12.07 20.87
CA PHE A 269 -10.59 -12.53 19.97
C PHE A 269 -10.25 -14.01 20.13
N LEU A 270 -10.35 -14.55 21.35
CA LEU A 270 -10.26 -15.99 21.56
C LEU A 270 -11.38 -16.75 20.85
N SER A 271 -12.61 -16.27 20.95
CA SER A 271 -13.77 -16.88 20.28
C SER A 271 -13.59 -16.87 18.76
N LEU A 272 -13.06 -15.78 18.20
CA LEU A 272 -12.74 -15.65 16.79
C LEU A 272 -11.62 -16.61 16.36
N ALA A 273 -10.57 -16.76 17.17
CA ALA A 273 -9.52 -17.76 16.91
C ALA A 273 -10.12 -19.17 16.82
N VAL A 274 -10.94 -19.56 17.80
CA VAL A 274 -11.58 -20.88 17.86
C VAL A 274 -12.51 -21.09 16.66
N ALA A 275 -13.34 -20.10 16.31
CA ALA A 275 -14.22 -20.16 15.15
C ALA A 275 -13.46 -20.38 13.83
N ASN A 276 -12.20 -19.94 13.78
CA ASN A 276 -11.30 -20.12 12.64
C ASN A 276 -10.33 -21.31 12.80
N SER A 277 -10.64 -22.26 13.69
CA SER A 277 -9.82 -23.46 13.97
C SER A 277 -8.39 -23.15 14.44
N ARG A 278 -8.22 -22.08 15.22
CA ARG A 278 -6.93 -21.62 15.78
C ARG A 278 -6.97 -21.55 17.29
N VAL A 279 -5.80 -21.66 17.90
CA VAL A 279 -5.62 -21.56 19.37
C VAL A 279 -5.57 -20.09 19.81
N THR A 280 -5.06 -19.20 18.96
CA THR A 280 -5.03 -17.73 19.19
C THR A 280 -4.85 -16.97 17.87
N LEU A 281 -4.95 -15.64 17.94
CA LEU A 281 -4.68 -14.71 16.86
C LEU A 281 -3.30 -14.07 17.03
N GLN A 282 -2.64 -13.77 15.91
CA GLN A 282 -1.41 -13.01 15.88
C GLN A 282 -1.67 -11.53 16.26
N PRO A 283 -0.68 -10.84 16.87
CA PRO A 283 -0.82 -9.42 17.18
C PRO A 283 -1.25 -8.57 15.99
N GLU A 284 -0.78 -8.91 14.80
CA GLU A 284 -1.07 -8.19 13.56
C GLU A 284 -2.51 -8.39 13.07
N GLU A 285 -3.11 -9.54 13.39
CA GLU A 285 -4.52 -9.86 13.12
C GLU A 285 -5.43 -9.13 14.11
N ILE A 286 -5.04 -9.11 15.39
CA ILE A 286 -5.72 -8.33 16.42
C ILE A 286 -5.67 -6.85 16.05
N LEU A 287 -4.52 -6.33 15.65
CA LEU A 287 -4.37 -4.95 15.18
C LEU A 287 -5.29 -4.64 14.00
N ALA A 288 -5.30 -5.50 12.97
CA ALA A 288 -6.16 -5.31 11.81
C ALA A 288 -7.64 -5.36 12.18
N SER A 289 -8.05 -6.35 12.98
CA SER A 289 -9.40 -6.49 13.49
C SER A 289 -9.85 -5.31 14.35
N VAL A 290 -8.98 -4.79 15.21
CA VAL A 290 -9.25 -3.60 16.02
C VAL A 290 -9.40 -2.36 15.14
N THR A 291 -8.49 -2.19 14.17
CA THR A 291 -8.48 -1.00 13.30
C THR A 291 -9.65 -1.00 12.31
N HIS A 292 -10.19 -2.17 11.97
CA HIS A 292 -11.43 -2.34 11.19
C HIS A 292 -12.69 -2.02 12.00
N GLY A 293 -12.67 -2.25 13.31
CA GLY A 293 -13.71 -1.76 14.21
C GLY A 293 -13.53 -0.28 14.55
N SER A 294 -13.96 0.14 15.73
CA SER A 294 -13.76 1.54 16.16
C SER A 294 -12.33 1.82 16.64
N ALA A 295 -11.94 3.11 16.70
CA ALA A 295 -10.69 3.51 17.33
C ALA A 295 -10.66 3.01 18.78
N LEU A 296 -9.72 2.11 19.05
CA LEU A 296 -9.50 1.62 20.40
C LEU A 296 -8.57 2.57 21.14
N ASN A 297 -9.10 3.26 22.15
CA ASN A 297 -8.36 4.15 23.02
C ASN A 297 -8.98 4.12 24.43
N ILE A 298 -8.39 4.86 25.37
CA ILE A 298 -8.90 4.88 26.75
C ILE A 298 -10.34 5.42 26.84
N GLU A 299 -10.74 6.35 25.98
CA GLU A 299 -12.10 6.93 25.98
C GLU A 299 -13.13 5.90 25.51
N SER A 300 -12.85 5.15 24.45
CA SER A 300 -13.75 4.10 23.95
C SER A 300 -13.87 2.95 24.96
N LEU A 301 -12.75 2.57 25.58
CA LEU A 301 -12.73 1.54 26.64
C LEU A 301 -13.38 1.99 27.94
N SER A 302 -13.58 3.30 28.15
CA SER A 302 -14.27 3.84 29.33
C SER A 302 -15.79 3.91 29.18
N GLN A 303 -16.34 3.50 28.03
CA GLN A 303 -17.79 3.54 27.80
C GLN A 303 -18.51 2.39 28.51
N ASP A 304 -19.67 2.68 29.09
CA ASP A 304 -20.51 1.66 29.73
C ASP A 304 -21.08 0.65 28.73
N SER A 305 -21.40 1.11 27.52
CA SER A 305 -21.78 0.26 26.38
C SER A 305 -20.57 0.06 25.46
N PHE A 306 -19.95 -1.12 25.51
CA PHE A 306 -18.85 -1.49 24.62
C PHE A 306 -19.22 -2.77 23.86
N ASP A 307 -19.43 -2.63 22.55
CA ASP A 307 -19.82 -3.74 21.69
C ASP A 307 -18.56 -4.40 21.11
N VAL A 308 -18.26 -5.63 21.48
CA VAL A 308 -17.09 -6.37 20.94
C VAL A 308 -17.31 -6.86 19.51
N THR A 309 -18.57 -6.96 19.05
CA THR A 309 -18.90 -7.50 17.73
C THR A 309 -18.47 -6.59 16.58
N GLN A 310 -18.20 -5.31 16.87
CA GLN A 310 -17.64 -4.36 15.90
C GLN A 310 -16.19 -4.67 15.47
N PHE A 311 -15.51 -5.65 16.10
CA PHE A 311 -14.13 -6.02 15.78
C PHE A 311 -14.10 -7.40 15.09
N PRO A 312 -14.29 -7.48 13.76
CA PRO A 312 -14.38 -8.76 13.06
C PRO A 312 -13.01 -9.45 12.93
N TYR A 313 -13.00 -10.76 12.68
CA TYR A 313 -11.75 -11.47 12.41
C TYR A 313 -11.16 -11.07 11.05
N ILE A 314 -9.90 -10.63 11.06
CA ILE A 314 -9.11 -10.43 9.85
C ILE A 314 -7.85 -11.25 9.97
N GLY A 315 -7.81 -12.36 9.23
CA GLY A 315 -6.67 -13.27 9.25
C GLY A 315 -5.47 -12.75 8.45
N LEU A 316 -4.28 -13.22 8.79
CA LEU A 316 -3.14 -13.20 7.88
C LEU A 316 -3.39 -14.32 6.86
N SER A 317 -3.51 -13.95 5.58
CA SER A 317 -3.59 -14.96 4.53
C SER A 317 -2.45 -14.79 3.55
N THR A 318 -1.72 -15.89 3.35
CA THR A 318 -0.77 -16.02 2.23
C THR A 318 -1.43 -16.55 0.96
N ASP A 319 -2.70 -16.94 1.00
CA ASP A 319 -3.40 -17.50 -0.16
C ASP A 319 -4.74 -16.79 -0.34
N THR A 320 -4.71 -15.70 -1.11
CA THR A 320 -5.90 -14.94 -1.48
C THR A 320 -6.19 -15.12 -2.95
N SER A 321 -6.14 -16.37 -3.43
CA SER A 321 -6.55 -16.69 -4.79
C SER A 321 -8.03 -16.31 -4.99
N ALA A 322 -8.33 -15.59 -6.06
CA ALA A 322 -9.69 -15.31 -6.49
C ALA A 322 -9.92 -15.84 -7.91
N SER A 323 -11.18 -15.84 -8.35
CA SER A 323 -11.51 -16.23 -9.73
C SER A 323 -10.87 -15.31 -10.78
N ASP A 324 -10.62 -14.05 -10.40
CA ASP A 324 -9.86 -13.04 -11.17
C ASP A 324 -9.26 -11.99 -10.19
N ASN A 325 -8.17 -11.30 -10.56
CA ASN A 325 -7.54 -10.29 -9.71
C ASN A 325 -8.37 -9.02 -9.47
N LEU A 326 -9.44 -8.82 -10.24
CA LEU A 326 -10.39 -7.73 -10.01
C LEU A 326 -11.41 -8.06 -8.91
N SER A 327 -11.57 -9.34 -8.52
CA SER A 327 -12.34 -9.74 -7.33
C SER A 327 -11.65 -9.40 -6.00
N LEU A 328 -10.39 -9.00 -6.06
CA LEU A 328 -9.61 -8.65 -4.88
C LEU A 328 -9.61 -7.14 -4.72
N MET A 329 -10.24 -6.61 -3.68
CA MET A 329 -10.18 -5.19 -3.35
C MET A 329 -9.08 -4.95 -2.32
N TYR A 330 -8.35 -3.85 -2.46
CA TYR A 330 -7.22 -3.55 -1.59
C TYR A 330 -7.43 -2.22 -0.88
N TYR A 331 -7.06 -2.18 0.38
CA TYR A 331 -7.11 -0.98 1.19
C TYR A 331 -6.02 -0.99 2.23
N THR A 332 -5.74 0.18 2.78
CA THR A 332 -4.77 0.35 3.87
C THR A 332 -5.45 0.76 5.15
N VAL A 333 -4.95 0.29 6.29
CA VAL A 333 -5.33 0.78 7.62
C VAL A 333 -4.08 1.27 8.36
N PRO A 334 -4.17 2.23 9.29
CA PRO A 334 -3.02 2.66 10.08
C PRO A 334 -2.44 1.50 10.89
N ASN A 335 -1.11 1.37 10.91
CA ASN A 335 -0.43 0.51 11.87
C ASN A 335 0.02 1.36 13.07
N SER A 336 -0.58 1.16 14.23
CA SER A 336 -0.26 1.92 15.45
C SER A 336 1.11 1.57 16.06
N VAL A 337 1.70 0.44 15.69
CA VAL A 337 3.01 -0.04 16.16
C VAL A 337 4.14 0.57 15.35
N THR A 338 4.00 0.61 14.02
CA THR A 338 5.07 1.09 13.12
C THR A 338 4.86 2.52 12.62
N ASN A 339 3.70 3.11 12.86
CA ASN A 339 3.23 4.38 12.27
C ASN A 339 3.11 4.40 10.74
N ASN A 340 3.29 3.25 10.06
CA ASN A 340 3.02 3.10 8.62
C ASN A 340 1.59 2.55 8.40
N LYS A 341 1.39 1.77 7.33
CA LYS A 341 0.10 1.15 6.99
C LYS A 341 0.17 -0.37 7.05
N GLN A 342 -0.96 -1.01 7.35
CA GLN A 342 -1.20 -2.41 6.96
C GLN A 342 -1.94 -2.41 5.62
N LEU A 343 -1.51 -3.25 4.69
CA LEU A 343 -2.19 -3.52 3.43
C LEU A 343 -3.13 -4.72 3.63
N ILE A 344 -4.42 -4.52 3.39
CA ILE A 344 -5.45 -5.54 3.52
C ILE A 344 -6.07 -5.79 2.14
N VAL A 345 -6.35 -7.06 1.88
CA VAL A 345 -7.06 -7.52 0.69
C VAL A 345 -8.41 -8.11 1.10
N HIS A 346 -9.44 -7.77 0.34
CA HIS A 346 -10.79 -8.27 0.47
C HIS A 346 -11.15 -9.07 -0.78
N ASN A 347 -11.46 -10.35 -0.64
CA ASN A 347 -11.87 -11.20 -1.73
C ASN A 347 -13.40 -11.20 -1.83
N THR A 348 -13.94 -10.51 -2.85
CA THR A 348 -15.38 -10.38 -3.06
C THR A 348 -16.04 -11.70 -3.44
N ASP A 349 -15.32 -12.64 -4.06
CA ASP A 349 -15.90 -13.94 -4.42
C ASP A 349 -16.26 -14.78 -3.18
N THR A 350 -15.53 -14.57 -2.08
CA THR A 350 -15.68 -15.32 -0.81
C THR A 350 -16.17 -14.44 0.33
N ASN A 351 -16.27 -13.14 0.11
CA ASN A 351 -16.50 -12.11 1.12
C ASN A 351 -15.52 -12.17 2.31
N THR A 352 -14.28 -12.62 2.09
CA THR A 352 -13.25 -12.74 3.14
C THR A 352 -12.24 -11.60 3.09
N GLN A 353 -11.66 -11.24 4.24
CA GLN A 353 -10.65 -10.19 4.37
C GLN A 353 -9.38 -10.76 4.98
N SER A 354 -8.23 -10.28 4.50
CA SER A 354 -6.95 -10.77 4.98
C SER A 354 -5.87 -9.69 4.96
N VAL A 355 -5.08 -9.65 6.03
CA VAL A 355 -3.88 -8.81 6.08
C VAL A 355 -2.85 -9.41 5.13
N LEU A 356 -2.50 -8.64 4.12
CA LEU A 356 -1.47 -8.99 3.16
C LEU A 356 -0.10 -8.59 3.70
N LYS A 357 0.03 -7.33 4.12
CA LYS A 357 1.29 -6.80 4.66
C LYS A 357 1.03 -5.97 5.88
N THR A 358 1.81 -6.19 6.92
CA THR A 358 1.60 -5.55 8.23
C THR A 358 2.35 -4.23 8.33
N ASN A 359 3.38 -4.03 7.53
CA ASN A 359 4.13 -2.78 7.44
C ASN A 359 4.37 -2.43 5.97
N ALA A 360 3.61 -1.47 5.47
CA ALA A 360 3.60 -1.10 4.06
C ALA A 360 3.63 0.42 3.92
N ILE A 361 4.45 0.89 2.97
CA ILE A 361 4.45 2.26 2.48
C ILE A 361 3.93 2.23 1.04
N THR A 362 2.79 2.88 0.80
CA THR A 362 2.17 2.97 -0.53
C THR A 362 2.55 4.28 -1.21
N GLY A 363 2.80 4.22 -2.52
CA GLY A 363 3.08 5.40 -3.33
C GLY A 363 1.80 6.09 -3.84
N ASN A 364 1.97 6.95 -4.86
CA ASN A 364 0.84 7.61 -5.53
C ASN A 364 -0.09 6.63 -6.29
N ARG A 365 0.38 5.42 -6.56
CA ARG A 365 -0.33 4.30 -7.16
C ARG A 365 0.12 3.01 -6.52
N ALA A 366 -0.83 2.14 -6.23
CA ALA A 366 -0.54 0.85 -5.61
C ALA A 366 -0.45 -0.28 -6.65
N PHE A 367 -1.00 -0.08 -7.86
CA PHE A 367 -1.10 -1.14 -8.86
C PHE A 367 -0.59 -0.69 -10.23
N ILE A 368 0.05 -1.63 -10.92
CA ILE A 368 0.28 -1.53 -12.36
C ILE A 368 -0.85 -2.26 -13.07
N PHE A 369 -1.42 -1.62 -14.09
CA PHE A 369 -2.52 -2.20 -14.87
C PHE A 369 -2.03 -2.80 -16.19
N ASN A 370 -2.78 -3.79 -16.66
CA ASN A 370 -2.62 -4.37 -17.98
C ASN A 370 -3.71 -3.80 -18.90
N GLY A 371 -3.30 -2.95 -19.84
CA GLY A 371 -4.16 -2.37 -20.86
C GLY A 371 -3.74 -2.76 -22.27
N GLU A 372 -4.66 -2.58 -23.22
CA GLU A 372 -4.44 -2.78 -24.65
C GLU A 372 -4.84 -1.54 -25.43
N ARG A 373 -3.99 -1.11 -26.36
CA ARG A 373 -4.31 -0.01 -27.28
C ARG A 373 -5.26 -0.53 -28.37
N GLN A 374 -6.47 0.02 -28.44
CA GLN A 374 -7.46 -0.31 -29.46
C GLN A 374 -7.92 0.97 -30.14
N GLY A 375 -7.33 1.31 -31.29
CA GLY A 375 -7.56 2.60 -31.94
C GLY A 375 -7.06 3.78 -31.09
N GLY A 376 -7.89 4.79 -30.89
CA GLY A 376 -7.56 6.01 -30.13
C GLY A 376 -7.70 5.89 -28.60
N LYS A 377 -7.92 4.70 -28.06
CA LYS A 377 -8.14 4.44 -26.63
C LYS A 377 -7.26 3.33 -26.09
N THR A 378 -7.02 3.37 -24.78
CA THR A 378 -6.47 2.26 -24.00
C THR A 378 -7.60 1.59 -23.23
N VAL A 379 -7.86 0.33 -23.55
CA VAL A 379 -8.82 -0.54 -22.84
C VAL A 379 -8.11 -1.15 -21.64
N LEU A 380 -8.74 -1.10 -20.48
CA LEU A 380 -8.21 -1.68 -19.24
C LEU A 380 -8.72 -3.11 -19.09
N HIS A 381 -7.82 -4.07 -18.86
CA HIS A 381 -8.19 -5.47 -18.70
C HIS A 381 -8.11 -5.97 -17.26
N SER A 382 -6.98 -5.77 -16.59
CA SER A 382 -6.74 -6.33 -15.27
C SER A 382 -5.62 -5.61 -14.52
N ARG A 383 -5.46 -5.90 -13.23
CA ARG A 383 -4.24 -5.53 -12.50
C ARG A 383 -3.13 -6.50 -12.91
N ALA A 384 -1.94 -5.97 -13.18
CA ALA A 384 -0.77 -6.77 -13.49
C ALA A 384 -0.06 -7.25 -12.23
N TYR A 385 0.22 -6.33 -11.31
CA TYR A 385 0.88 -6.56 -10.03
C TYR A 385 0.74 -5.32 -9.15
N GLY A 386 0.99 -5.46 -7.84
CA GLY A 386 1.01 -4.35 -6.89
C GLY A 386 2.43 -3.93 -6.54
N LEU A 387 2.57 -2.72 -6.00
CA LEU A 387 3.83 -2.12 -5.60
C LEU A 387 3.74 -1.59 -4.17
N VAL A 388 4.79 -1.84 -3.38
CA VAL A 388 4.90 -1.37 -2.00
C VAL A 388 6.36 -1.10 -1.65
N LEU A 389 6.63 -0.05 -0.89
CA LEU A 389 7.91 0.10 -0.20
C LEU A 389 7.86 -0.71 1.10
N ASP A 390 8.82 -1.60 1.27
CA ASP A 390 8.97 -2.46 2.43
C ASP A 390 10.03 -1.89 3.39
N PRO A 391 9.59 -1.36 4.54
CA PRO A 391 10.49 -0.84 5.58
C PRO A 391 11.06 -1.94 6.50
N ASP A 392 10.62 -3.21 6.40
CA ASP A 392 10.99 -4.28 7.36
C ASP A 392 12.37 -4.89 7.10
N THR A 393 12.94 -4.64 5.92
CA THR A 393 14.26 -5.18 5.55
C THR A 393 15.39 -4.63 6.43
N HIS A 394 15.28 -3.37 6.89
CA HIS A 394 16.37 -2.65 7.55
C HIS A 394 15.83 -1.70 8.65
N GLN A 395 15.66 -2.25 9.87
CA GLN A 395 15.16 -1.51 11.03
C GLN A 395 16.07 -1.57 12.25
N GLU A 396 16.00 -0.54 13.08
CA GLU A 396 16.60 -0.51 14.40
C GLU A 396 15.66 0.11 15.44
N THR A 397 15.76 -0.36 16.68
CA THR A 397 15.06 0.27 17.81
C THR A 397 15.76 1.58 18.17
N ARG A 398 15.01 2.67 18.23
CA ARG A 398 15.46 3.98 18.70
C ARG A 398 14.60 4.45 19.87
N THR A 399 15.18 5.32 20.69
CA THR A 399 14.45 6.05 21.74
C THR A 399 14.10 7.45 21.26
N GLY A 400 12.86 7.87 21.53
CA GLY A 400 12.32 9.20 21.26
C GLY A 400 11.62 9.77 22.48
N LYS A 401 11.20 11.04 22.39
CA LYS A 401 10.45 11.74 23.45
C LYS A 401 8.99 11.90 23.03
N ASP A 402 8.04 11.48 23.86
CA ASP A 402 6.62 11.72 23.61
C ASP A 402 6.27 13.21 23.81
N TYR A 403 5.01 13.60 23.56
CA TYR A 403 4.57 14.99 23.75
C TYR A 403 4.72 15.49 25.20
N MET A 404 4.80 14.57 26.17
CA MET A 404 5.00 14.86 27.60
C MET A 404 6.48 14.84 28.01
N GLY A 405 7.41 14.52 27.10
CA GLY A 405 8.84 14.41 27.37
C GLY A 405 9.29 13.06 27.95
N ASN A 406 8.43 12.04 27.99
CA ASN A 406 8.79 10.69 28.42
C ASN A 406 9.53 9.95 27.31
N ASP A 407 10.48 9.09 27.69
CA ASP A 407 11.14 8.20 26.75
C ASP A 407 10.18 7.11 26.27
N TYR A 408 10.15 6.87 24.96
CA TYR A 408 9.52 5.69 24.37
C TYR A 408 10.42 5.09 23.30
N GLU A 409 10.32 3.78 23.12
CA GLU A 409 11.01 3.07 22.03
C GLU A 409 10.12 3.02 20.78
N TYR A 410 10.73 3.15 19.62
CA TYR A 410 10.07 2.97 18.32
C TYR A 410 11.00 2.24 17.35
N GLN A 411 10.40 1.57 16.36
CA GLN A 411 11.15 0.99 15.25
C GLN A 411 11.39 2.04 14.17
N PHE A 412 12.66 2.30 13.88
CA PHE A 412 13.08 3.18 12.79
C PHE A 412 13.57 2.36 11.61
N SER A 413 12.91 2.51 10.46
CA SER A 413 13.45 2.02 9.19
C SER A 413 14.52 2.99 8.70
N PHE A 414 15.74 2.47 8.53
CA PHE A 414 16.90 3.24 8.06
C PHE A 414 17.19 3.02 6.57
N ASP A 415 16.55 2.02 5.96
CA ASP A 415 16.54 1.77 4.51
C ASP A 415 15.23 1.08 4.12
N ASN A 416 14.85 1.16 2.85
CA ASN A 416 13.63 0.57 2.29
C ASN A 416 13.95 -0.24 1.03
N ALA A 417 13.04 -1.12 0.64
CA ALA A 417 13.09 -1.77 -0.67
C ALA A 417 11.74 -1.61 -1.39
N LEU A 418 11.76 -1.29 -2.67
CA LEU A 418 10.56 -1.34 -3.51
C LEU A 418 10.32 -2.78 -3.92
N LEU A 419 9.19 -3.32 -3.48
CA LEU A 419 8.74 -4.66 -3.82
C LEU A 419 7.57 -4.62 -4.79
N GLY A 420 7.54 -5.61 -5.68
CA GLY A 420 6.36 -5.98 -6.45
C GLY A 420 5.71 -7.21 -5.83
N TYR A 421 4.39 -7.32 -5.93
CA TYR A 421 3.65 -8.51 -5.50
C TYR A 421 2.60 -8.94 -6.51
N ASP A 422 2.38 -10.25 -6.64
CA ASP A 422 1.37 -10.80 -7.55
C ASP A 422 -0.02 -10.53 -6.98
N VAL A 423 -0.83 -9.74 -7.69
CA VAL A 423 -2.19 -9.40 -7.26
C VAL A 423 -3.15 -10.60 -7.20
N ASN A 424 -2.83 -11.73 -7.84
CA ASN A 424 -3.61 -12.97 -7.71
C ASN A 424 -3.15 -13.84 -6.54
N LYS A 425 -1.88 -13.71 -6.17
CA LYS A 425 -1.26 -14.43 -5.07
C LYS A 425 -0.31 -13.51 -4.31
N PRO A 426 -0.86 -12.60 -3.50
CA PRO A 426 -0.08 -11.49 -2.94
C PRO A 426 1.05 -11.89 -1.99
N SER A 427 1.08 -13.15 -1.51
CA SER A 427 2.24 -13.71 -0.82
C SER A 427 3.48 -13.91 -1.70
N VAL A 428 3.34 -13.83 -3.02
CA VAL A 428 4.45 -13.90 -3.96
C VAL A 428 4.95 -12.48 -4.20
N GLU A 429 6.03 -12.13 -3.51
CA GLU A 429 6.73 -10.86 -3.65
C GLU A 429 8.06 -11.03 -4.40
N TRP A 430 8.52 -9.96 -5.04
CA TRP A 430 9.86 -9.86 -5.59
C TRP A 430 10.41 -8.45 -5.37
N THR A 431 11.74 -8.35 -5.28
CA THR A 431 12.41 -7.03 -5.23
C THR A 431 12.38 -6.41 -6.62
N VAL A 432 11.82 -5.21 -6.73
CA VAL A 432 11.92 -4.37 -7.93
C VAL A 432 13.14 -3.48 -7.84
N PHE A 433 13.40 -2.88 -6.68
CA PHE A 433 14.54 -1.99 -6.46
C PHE A 433 14.92 -1.93 -4.99
N ASP A 434 16.21 -2.04 -4.69
CA ASP A 434 16.77 -1.84 -3.35
C ASP A 434 18.04 -0.98 -3.40
N SER A 435 18.60 -0.67 -2.23
CA SER A 435 19.80 0.15 -2.10
C SER A 435 21.03 -0.40 -2.83
N SER A 436 21.14 -1.71 -3.02
CA SER A 436 22.24 -2.34 -3.77
C SER A 436 22.16 -2.08 -5.29
N MET A 437 20.98 -1.68 -5.77
CA MET A 437 20.70 -1.38 -7.17
C MET A 437 20.87 0.12 -7.51
N ILE A 438 21.20 0.96 -6.53
CA ILE A 438 21.52 2.38 -6.76
C ILE A 438 22.68 2.48 -7.76
N PRO A 439 22.59 3.36 -8.80
CA PRO A 439 23.64 3.48 -9.80
C PRO A 439 25.01 3.74 -9.18
N ALA A 440 26.01 2.91 -9.53
CA ALA A 440 27.35 2.94 -8.94
C ALA A 440 28.06 4.31 -9.04
N ALA A 441 27.63 5.18 -9.94
CA ALA A 441 28.16 6.53 -10.10
C ALA A 441 27.81 7.50 -8.94
N ILE A 442 26.87 7.13 -8.06
CA ILE A 442 26.43 7.98 -6.94
C ILE A 442 26.36 7.25 -5.59
N THR A 443 26.74 5.97 -5.54
CA THR A 443 26.63 5.14 -4.33
C THR A 443 27.56 5.56 -3.20
N ASP A 444 28.59 6.35 -3.51
CA ASP A 444 29.47 7.00 -2.53
C ASP A 444 28.81 8.19 -1.82
N ARG A 445 27.69 8.70 -2.36
CA ARG A 445 26.97 9.89 -1.87
C ARG A 445 25.58 9.55 -1.33
N VAL A 446 24.89 8.59 -1.93
CA VAL A 446 23.56 8.12 -1.49
C VAL A 446 23.50 6.60 -1.53
N ASN A 447 22.95 5.98 -0.50
CA ASN A 447 23.03 4.54 -0.28
C ASN A 447 21.78 3.92 0.37
N VAL A 448 20.73 4.70 0.64
CA VAL A 448 19.46 4.18 1.17
C VAL A 448 18.27 4.67 0.34
N VAL A 449 17.21 3.88 0.28
CA VAL A 449 15.96 4.19 -0.44
C VAL A 449 14.97 4.90 0.47
N GLY A 450 14.37 5.96 -0.05
CA GLY A 450 13.40 6.82 0.62
C GLY A 450 12.06 6.14 0.98
N LYS A 451 11.18 6.96 1.57
CA LYS A 451 9.87 6.55 2.11
C LYS A 451 8.70 6.86 1.16
N SER A 452 8.97 7.18 -0.10
CA SER A 452 7.94 7.49 -1.09
C SER A 452 8.39 7.05 -2.48
N PHE A 453 7.40 6.74 -3.32
CA PHE A 453 7.62 6.44 -4.72
C PHE A 453 6.48 6.98 -5.57
N ARG A 454 6.79 7.34 -6.82
CA ARG A 454 5.81 7.82 -7.80
C ARG A 454 5.88 7.01 -9.09
N VAL A 455 4.80 6.31 -9.40
CA VAL A 455 4.66 5.51 -10.64
C VAL A 455 4.44 6.43 -11.84
N VAL A 456 5.19 6.17 -12.91
CA VAL A 456 5.00 6.69 -14.26
C VAL A 456 4.80 5.48 -15.17
N ASP A 457 3.54 5.08 -15.36
CA ASP A 457 3.20 3.87 -16.07
C ASP A 457 2.85 4.09 -17.54
N ASN A 458 3.14 3.06 -18.34
CA ASN A 458 2.52 2.87 -19.64
C ASN A 458 1.54 1.71 -19.53
N LEU A 459 0.25 2.01 -19.56
CA LEU A 459 -0.82 1.01 -19.46
C LEU A 459 -0.77 -0.05 -20.56
N ASN A 460 -0.21 0.29 -21.72
CA ASN A 460 -0.07 -0.65 -22.82
C ASN A 460 1.25 -1.44 -22.73
N ASP A 461 2.18 -1.09 -21.84
CA ASP A 461 3.51 -1.71 -21.73
C ASP A 461 4.00 -1.81 -20.29
N LYS A 462 3.30 -2.62 -19.49
CA LYS A 462 3.54 -2.77 -18.04
C LYS A 462 4.98 -3.10 -17.62
N PHE A 463 5.77 -3.74 -18.47
CA PHE A 463 7.16 -4.09 -18.17
C PHE A 463 8.12 -2.91 -18.42
N ASN A 464 7.71 -1.95 -19.25
CA ASN A 464 8.45 -0.73 -19.53
C ASN A 464 7.71 0.50 -18.98
N SER A 465 7.13 0.31 -17.80
CA SER A 465 6.68 1.34 -16.88
C SER A 465 7.83 1.66 -15.91
N TYR A 466 7.78 2.86 -15.33
CA TYR A 466 8.83 3.37 -14.46
C TYR A 466 8.28 3.83 -13.12
N VAL A 467 9.18 4.00 -12.17
CA VAL A 467 8.91 4.56 -10.87
C VAL A 467 10.01 5.56 -10.53
N GLN A 468 9.59 6.69 -9.99
CA GLN A 468 10.46 7.65 -9.33
C GLN A 468 10.63 7.21 -7.88
N VAL A 469 11.86 7.05 -7.44
CA VAL A 469 12.22 6.83 -6.03
C VAL A 469 13.31 7.83 -5.65
N THR A 470 13.32 8.29 -4.41
CA THR A 470 14.38 9.17 -3.91
C THR A 470 15.39 8.33 -3.12
N ALA A 471 16.68 8.42 -3.47
CA ALA A 471 17.77 7.85 -2.69
C ALA A 471 18.39 8.92 -1.79
N PHE A 472 18.85 8.52 -0.59
CA PHE A 472 19.42 9.41 0.42
C PHE A 472 20.78 8.90 0.91
N GLU A 473 21.58 9.78 1.51
CA GLU A 473 22.74 9.40 2.33
C GLU A 473 22.34 8.72 3.64
N SER A 474 21.17 9.10 4.18
CA SER A 474 20.52 8.52 5.35
C SER A 474 19.08 9.01 5.42
N LEU A 475 18.16 8.18 5.90
CA LEU A 475 16.79 8.60 6.11
C LEU A 475 16.71 9.54 7.31
N ALA A 476 15.95 10.63 7.17
CA ALA A 476 15.64 11.51 8.28
C ALA A 476 14.74 10.80 9.30
N ASP A 477 15.00 11.10 10.57
CA ASP A 477 14.21 10.71 11.73
C ASP A 477 13.42 11.91 12.30
N PRO A 478 12.15 12.09 11.88
CA PRO A 478 11.34 13.21 12.33
C PRO A 478 11.11 13.21 13.85
N LEU A 479 11.13 12.04 14.50
CA LEU A 479 10.95 11.91 15.94
C LEU A 479 12.16 12.43 16.73
N ARG A 480 13.30 12.63 16.05
CA ARG A 480 14.50 13.31 16.57
C ARG A 480 14.66 14.74 16.06
N GLY A 481 13.67 15.26 15.34
CA GLY A 481 13.70 16.59 14.75
C GLY A 481 14.56 16.69 13.47
N GLU A 482 14.92 15.57 12.85
CA GLU A 482 15.63 15.58 11.56
C GLU A 482 14.63 15.80 10.40
N LEU A 483 15.03 16.57 9.40
CA LEU A 483 14.22 16.86 8.21
C LEU A 483 14.85 16.23 6.96
N SER A 484 14.03 15.61 6.11
CA SER A 484 14.51 14.96 4.87
C SER A 484 15.21 15.94 3.92
N LYS A 485 14.78 17.20 3.90
CA LYS A 485 15.35 18.25 3.05
C LYS A 485 16.82 18.58 3.36
N ASP A 486 17.24 18.31 4.60
CA ASP A 486 18.60 18.56 5.10
C ASP A 486 19.54 17.40 4.80
N LYS A 487 19.01 16.26 4.33
CA LYS A 487 19.77 15.07 3.93
C LYS A 487 20.15 15.17 2.45
N LEU A 488 21.37 14.77 2.12
CA LEU A 488 21.80 14.63 0.74
C LEU A 488 20.95 13.55 0.05
N HIS A 489 20.37 13.89 -1.10
CA HIS A 489 19.45 13.01 -1.81
C HIS A 489 19.53 13.17 -3.33
N ALA A 490 19.06 12.15 -4.05
CA ALA A 490 18.93 12.15 -5.49
C ALA A 490 17.65 11.44 -5.93
N GLU A 491 16.94 12.03 -6.87
CA GLU A 491 15.84 11.37 -7.56
C GLU A 491 16.37 10.30 -8.51
N LEU A 492 15.71 9.14 -8.55
CA LEU A 492 16.04 8.03 -9.43
C LEU A 492 14.81 7.65 -10.25
N THR A 493 15.02 7.48 -11.55
CA THR A 493 14.05 6.82 -12.43
C THR A 493 14.43 5.36 -12.53
N VAL A 494 13.55 4.48 -12.06
CA VAL A 494 13.74 3.03 -12.01
C VAL A 494 12.75 2.35 -12.94
N ARG A 495 13.21 1.38 -13.73
CA ARG A 495 12.37 0.57 -14.59
C ARG A 495 11.77 -0.60 -13.81
N LEU A 496 10.47 -0.79 -13.89
CA LEU A 496 9.76 -1.77 -13.04
C LEU A 496 10.07 -3.23 -13.38
N SER A 497 10.52 -3.56 -14.59
CA SER A 497 10.75 -4.95 -15.00
C SER A 497 12.04 -5.57 -14.46
N ASP A 498 13.08 -4.77 -14.26
CA ASP A 498 14.42 -5.27 -13.90
C ASP A 498 15.17 -4.37 -12.90
N GLY A 499 14.52 -3.32 -12.40
CA GLY A 499 15.11 -2.41 -11.42
C GLY A 499 16.28 -1.59 -11.93
N LYS A 500 16.57 -1.60 -13.24
CA LYS A 500 17.57 -0.70 -13.81
C LYS A 500 17.19 0.74 -13.50
N ALA A 501 18.17 1.53 -13.11
CA ALA A 501 17.94 2.88 -12.63
C ALA A 501 18.90 3.89 -13.28
N THR A 502 18.42 5.11 -13.44
CA THR A 502 19.24 6.26 -13.82
C THR A 502 18.86 7.47 -12.96
N THR A 503 19.79 8.40 -12.79
CA THR A 503 19.59 9.60 -11.97
C THR A 503 18.62 10.58 -12.63
N GLY A 504 17.80 11.24 -11.82
CA GLY A 504 16.82 12.22 -12.24
C GLY A 504 15.37 11.74 -12.15
N ARG A 505 14.47 12.71 -12.24
CA ARG A 505 13.02 12.54 -12.14
C ARG A 505 12.40 12.20 -13.50
N PRO A 506 11.56 11.17 -13.61
CA PRO A 506 10.87 10.88 -14.86
C PRO A 506 9.82 11.96 -15.15
N LEU A 507 9.85 12.52 -16.36
CA LEU A 507 8.91 13.53 -16.82
C LEU A 507 7.75 12.92 -17.59
N THR A 508 8.04 12.13 -18.63
CA THR A 508 7.03 11.45 -19.44
C THR A 508 7.63 10.31 -20.26
N ILE A 509 6.76 9.42 -20.76
CA ILE A 509 7.09 8.30 -21.64
C ILE A 509 6.74 8.68 -23.08
N LEU A 510 7.67 8.44 -24.01
CA LEU A 510 7.39 8.47 -25.44
C LEU A 510 6.95 7.08 -25.88
N THR A 511 5.81 7.03 -26.57
CA THR A 511 5.24 5.79 -27.08
C THR A 511 5.33 5.71 -28.60
N ASN A 512 5.49 4.49 -29.12
CA ASN A 512 5.36 4.22 -30.55
C ASN A 512 3.88 4.13 -30.98
N ASP A 513 3.63 3.85 -32.27
CA ASP A 513 2.28 3.74 -32.83
C ASP A 513 1.40 2.66 -32.19
N GLN A 514 2.01 1.66 -31.53
CA GLN A 514 1.31 0.61 -30.78
C GLN A 514 1.02 1.00 -29.33
N GLY A 515 1.40 2.22 -28.92
CA GLY A 515 1.32 2.68 -27.54
C GLY A 515 2.38 2.07 -26.62
N LYS A 516 3.37 1.34 -27.14
CA LYS A 516 4.46 0.74 -26.34
C LYS A 516 5.54 1.75 -26.05
N THR A 517 6.29 1.56 -24.97
CA THR A 517 7.35 2.46 -24.55
C THR A 517 8.51 2.41 -25.54
N ASP A 518 8.84 3.55 -26.14
CA ASP A 518 9.99 3.72 -27.05
C ASP A 518 11.16 4.42 -26.33
N LYS A 519 10.84 5.49 -25.59
CA LYS A 519 11.84 6.29 -24.85
C LYS A 519 11.23 6.88 -23.59
N VAL A 520 12.08 7.34 -22.69
CA VAL A 520 11.67 8.06 -21.48
C VAL A 520 12.45 9.36 -21.34
N LEU A 521 11.73 10.42 -21.00
CA LEU A 521 12.29 11.74 -20.77
C LEU A 521 12.45 11.96 -19.26
N ILE A 522 13.65 12.38 -18.86
CA ILE A 522 14.06 12.48 -17.46
C ILE A 522 14.69 13.85 -17.24
N SER A 523 14.30 14.57 -16.19
CA SER A 523 15.03 15.74 -15.71
C SER A 523 16.18 15.23 -14.84
N HIS A 524 17.39 15.28 -15.35
CA HIS A 524 18.58 14.86 -14.61
C HIS A 524 18.84 15.81 -13.44
N GLU A 525 19.24 15.21 -12.33
CA GLU A 525 19.58 15.90 -11.11
C GLU A 525 20.65 15.09 -10.36
N ALA A 526 21.74 15.75 -10.02
CA ALA A 526 22.79 15.16 -9.19
C ALA A 526 22.39 15.16 -7.71
N PRO A 527 23.04 14.35 -6.85
CA PRO A 527 22.77 14.37 -5.43
C PRO A 527 22.95 15.77 -4.84
N HIS A 528 21.99 16.23 -4.05
CA HIS A 528 21.95 17.59 -3.51
C HIS A 528 21.16 17.62 -2.20
N THR A 529 21.29 18.70 -1.44
CA THR A 529 20.36 19.03 -0.35
C THR A 529 19.39 20.09 -0.88
N ALA A 530 18.16 20.17 -0.35
CA ALA A 530 17.14 21.04 -0.92
C ALA A 530 17.58 22.52 -0.99
N SER A 531 18.45 22.95 -0.08
CA SER A 531 18.97 24.33 -0.01
C SER A 531 20.26 24.55 -0.79
N THR A 532 20.83 23.55 -1.46
CA THR A 532 22.12 23.69 -2.16
C THR A 532 22.16 22.83 -3.41
N TYR A 533 21.87 23.45 -4.55
CA TYR A 533 21.97 22.81 -5.87
C TYR A 533 23.40 22.85 -6.42
N PRO A 534 23.87 21.77 -7.08
CA PRO A 534 25.18 21.75 -7.70
C PRO A 534 25.24 22.73 -8.88
N SER A 535 26.37 23.42 -9.01
CA SER A 535 26.63 24.41 -10.08
C SER A 535 27.73 23.98 -11.06
N GLY A 536 28.38 22.84 -10.81
CA GLY A 536 29.38 22.26 -11.71
C GLY A 536 28.76 21.78 -13.03
N HIS A 537 29.55 21.80 -14.11
CA HIS A 537 29.11 21.33 -15.43
C HIS A 537 28.60 19.88 -15.40
N ASP A 538 29.19 19.04 -14.57
CA ASP A 538 28.88 17.61 -14.48
C ASP A 538 27.68 17.30 -13.57
N ASP A 539 27.27 18.24 -12.73
CA ASP A 539 26.17 18.09 -11.76
C ASP A 539 24.97 19.01 -12.06
N ARG A 540 24.99 19.73 -13.18
CA ARG A 540 23.92 20.66 -13.57
C ARG A 540 22.63 19.92 -13.93
N ARG A 541 21.48 20.56 -13.73
CA ARG A 541 20.18 20.04 -14.21
C ARG A 541 20.09 20.14 -15.73
N TYR A 542 19.60 19.09 -16.36
CA TYR A 542 19.33 19.05 -17.81
C TYR A 542 18.24 18.03 -18.14
N LEU A 543 17.52 18.27 -19.23
CA LEU A 543 16.63 17.27 -19.82
C LEU A 543 17.47 16.22 -20.54
N LYS A 544 17.24 14.94 -20.23
CA LYS A 544 17.80 13.81 -20.97
C LYS A 544 16.73 12.88 -21.49
N MET A 545 17.07 12.20 -22.57
CA MET A 545 16.26 11.15 -23.16
C MET A 545 17.02 9.84 -23.04
N CYS A 546 16.35 8.83 -22.53
CA CYS A 546 16.87 7.49 -22.40
C CYS A 546 16.08 6.52 -23.27
N ASP A 547 16.74 5.47 -23.74
CA ASP A 547 16.07 4.31 -24.30
C ASP A 547 15.18 3.61 -23.25
N THR A 548 14.31 2.72 -23.72
CA THR A 548 13.40 1.96 -22.87
C THR A 548 14.09 1.23 -21.71
N HIS A 549 15.33 0.78 -21.91
CA HIS A 549 16.10 0.01 -20.93
C HIS A 549 16.93 0.85 -19.96
N LEU A 550 16.92 2.19 -20.10
CA LEU A 550 17.74 3.13 -19.34
C LEU A 550 19.26 2.94 -19.50
N GLU A 551 19.69 2.23 -20.53
CA GLU A 551 21.11 1.94 -20.79
C GLU A 551 21.78 3.10 -21.53
N ASN A 552 21.03 3.70 -22.46
CA ASN A 552 21.54 4.76 -23.33
C ASN A 552 20.77 6.05 -23.06
N CYS A 553 21.36 6.92 -22.25
CA CYS A 553 20.82 8.24 -21.93
C CYS A 553 21.68 9.34 -22.57
N ARG A 554 21.04 10.30 -23.25
CA ARG A 554 21.72 11.47 -23.82
C ARG A 554 21.06 12.78 -23.40
N PRO A 555 21.84 13.84 -23.11
CA PRO A 555 21.28 15.16 -22.86
C PRO A 555 20.57 15.70 -24.11
N ILE A 556 19.51 16.47 -23.89
CA ILE A 556 18.67 17.10 -24.91
C ILE A 556 18.72 18.62 -24.78
N ALA A 557 18.56 19.14 -23.57
CA ALA A 557 18.53 20.58 -23.30
C ALA A 557 18.97 20.90 -21.88
N ASP A 558 19.63 22.04 -21.71
CA ASP A 558 20.12 22.51 -20.41
C ASP A 558 19.02 23.20 -19.58
N GLY A 559 18.94 22.87 -18.30
CA GLY A 559 17.99 23.42 -17.34
C GLY A 559 17.06 22.38 -16.73
N ASP A 560 16.27 22.83 -15.77
CA ASP A 560 15.27 21.99 -15.10
C ASP A 560 13.92 22.10 -15.79
N PHE A 561 13.51 21.02 -16.43
CA PHE A 561 12.29 20.98 -17.23
C PHE A 561 11.20 20.16 -16.56
N TYR A 562 9.96 20.57 -16.82
CA TYR A 562 8.75 19.93 -16.32
C TYR A 562 7.79 19.65 -17.47
N HIS A 563 7.17 18.48 -17.46
CA HIS A 563 6.19 18.10 -18.49
C HIS A 563 4.96 19.00 -18.40
N THR A 564 4.59 19.63 -19.52
CA THR A 564 3.42 20.51 -19.63
C THR A 564 2.26 19.84 -20.34
N ALA A 565 2.50 19.23 -21.50
CA ALA A 565 1.50 18.52 -22.29
C ALA A 565 2.16 17.63 -23.35
N THR A 566 1.39 16.79 -24.03
CA THR A 566 1.85 15.93 -25.15
C THR A 566 0.75 15.86 -26.20
N ASN A 567 1.13 15.90 -27.48
CA ASN A 567 0.23 15.54 -28.59
C ASN A 567 0.86 14.39 -29.40
N ASN A 568 0.34 14.07 -30.60
CA ASN A 568 0.89 12.99 -31.41
C ASN A 568 2.35 13.21 -31.81
N THR A 569 2.74 14.44 -32.12
CA THR A 569 4.03 14.77 -32.76
C THR A 569 5.07 15.37 -31.81
N HIS A 570 4.64 15.95 -30.69
CA HIS A 570 5.48 16.74 -29.79
C HIS A 570 5.21 16.46 -28.31
N VAL A 571 6.21 16.73 -27.48
CA VAL A 571 6.09 16.86 -26.02
C VAL A 571 6.44 18.28 -25.62
N TYR A 572 5.63 18.89 -24.75
CA TYR A 572 5.76 20.27 -24.32
C TYR A 572 6.25 20.38 -22.87
N PHE A 573 7.07 21.39 -22.61
CA PHE A 573 7.72 21.61 -21.31
C PHE A 573 7.69 23.07 -20.87
N THR A 574 7.72 23.26 -19.55
CA THR A 574 8.12 24.50 -18.88
C THR A 574 9.51 24.31 -18.27
N LYS A 575 10.24 25.41 -18.10
CA LYS A 575 11.59 25.42 -17.53
C LYS A 575 11.63 26.31 -16.30
N HIS A 576 12.23 25.83 -15.20
CA HIS A 576 12.43 26.63 -13.99
C HIS A 576 13.19 27.93 -14.31
N GLY A 577 12.71 29.07 -13.80
CA GLY A 577 13.25 30.40 -14.05
C GLY A 577 12.99 30.95 -15.46
N SER A 578 11.96 30.44 -16.17
CA SER A 578 11.63 30.88 -17.53
C SER A 578 10.12 30.94 -17.70
N ASN A 579 9.63 31.99 -18.36
CA ASN A 579 8.22 32.12 -18.74
C ASN A 579 7.88 31.49 -20.11
N LYS A 580 8.86 30.87 -20.77
CA LYS A 580 8.69 30.26 -22.10
C LYS A 580 8.27 28.80 -22.00
N PHE A 581 7.56 28.35 -23.04
CA PHE A 581 7.34 26.93 -23.30
C PHE A 581 8.37 26.40 -24.28
N TYR A 582 8.60 25.09 -24.23
CA TYR A 582 9.52 24.38 -25.10
C TYR A 582 8.84 23.12 -25.65
N ALA A 583 9.23 22.68 -26.84
CA ALA A 583 8.71 21.49 -27.50
C ALA A 583 9.86 20.58 -27.94
N LEU A 584 9.67 19.28 -27.74
CA LEU A 584 10.46 18.22 -28.35
C LEU A 584 9.63 17.56 -29.45
N ASP A 585 10.10 17.60 -30.69
CA ASP A 585 9.57 16.77 -31.78
C ASP A 585 9.94 15.30 -31.51
N LYS A 586 8.96 14.41 -31.48
CA LYS A 586 9.17 12.99 -31.15
C LYS A 586 9.92 12.21 -32.22
N VAL A 587 9.89 12.67 -33.47
CA VAL A 587 10.50 12.01 -34.64
C VAL A 587 11.88 12.58 -34.92
N THR A 588 11.99 13.90 -35.05
CA THR A 588 13.26 14.55 -35.36
C THR A 588 14.14 14.75 -34.11
N GLU A 589 13.55 14.59 -32.92
CA GLU A 589 14.21 14.78 -31.62
C GLU A 589 14.79 16.19 -31.45
N THR A 590 14.25 17.16 -32.20
CA THR A 590 14.62 18.56 -32.12
C THR A 590 13.91 19.23 -30.95
N PHE A 591 14.67 19.99 -30.16
CA PHE A 591 14.17 20.70 -29.00
C PHE A 591 14.19 22.20 -29.26
N THR A 592 13.02 22.84 -29.25
CA THR A 592 12.86 24.23 -29.64
C THR A 592 11.95 25.00 -28.69
N GLU A 593 12.18 26.30 -28.57
CA GLU A 593 11.24 27.21 -27.91
C GLU A 593 9.92 27.27 -28.69
N VAL A 594 8.81 27.31 -27.96
CA VAL A 594 7.46 27.46 -28.51
C VAL A 594 7.10 28.94 -28.60
N THR A 595 6.49 29.35 -29.70
CA THR A 595 6.06 30.75 -29.93
C THR A 595 4.54 30.92 -29.77
N GLY A 596 4.07 32.14 -29.54
CA GLY A 596 2.64 32.51 -29.59
C GLY A 596 1.94 32.62 -28.24
N ALA A 597 2.35 31.84 -27.23
CA ALA A 597 1.90 31.99 -25.84
C ALA A 597 3.05 31.74 -24.86
N THR A 598 2.94 32.31 -23.66
CA THR A 598 3.92 32.18 -22.58
C THR A 598 3.24 31.72 -21.29
N TYR A 599 4.05 31.20 -20.38
CA TYR A 599 3.67 31.02 -18.98
C TYR A 599 3.39 32.41 -18.35
N PRO A 600 2.45 32.52 -17.38
CA PRO A 600 2.05 33.82 -16.81
C PRO A 600 3.15 34.56 -16.04
N ALA A 601 4.22 33.87 -15.64
CA ALA A 601 5.43 34.44 -15.06
C ALA A 601 6.65 33.53 -15.32
N GLU A 602 7.80 33.86 -14.75
CA GLU A 602 8.90 32.89 -14.69
C GLU A 602 8.45 31.67 -13.87
N PHE A 603 8.50 30.49 -14.51
CA PHE A 603 8.04 29.27 -13.88
C PHE A 603 8.95 28.90 -12.70
N ASP A 604 8.37 28.81 -11.51
CA ASP A 604 9.00 28.31 -10.29
C ASP A 604 8.33 27.01 -9.86
N SER A 605 9.07 25.91 -9.89
CA SER A 605 8.56 24.60 -9.49
C SER A 605 8.10 24.53 -8.03
N GLU A 606 8.71 25.28 -7.12
CA GLU A 606 8.33 25.27 -5.70
C GLU A 606 7.01 26.00 -5.47
N HIS A 607 6.68 27.02 -6.27
CA HIS A 607 5.43 27.76 -6.15
C HIS A 607 4.33 27.16 -7.03
N HIS A 608 4.64 26.73 -8.25
CA HIS A 608 3.64 26.34 -9.26
C HIS A 608 3.32 24.83 -9.31
N LEU A 609 4.12 23.97 -8.67
CA LEU A 609 3.90 22.51 -8.67
C LEU A 609 3.64 21.88 -7.31
N ILE A 610 3.45 22.67 -6.24
CA ILE A 610 3.42 22.21 -4.84
C ILE A 610 2.68 20.87 -4.69
N SER A 611 3.44 19.81 -4.46
CA SER A 611 3.00 18.46 -4.07
C SER A 611 3.42 18.19 -2.63
N SER A 612 2.58 17.62 -1.77
CA SER A 612 2.89 17.39 -0.35
C SER A 612 2.80 15.92 0.04
N ASP A 613 3.93 15.40 0.49
CA ASP A 613 4.02 14.36 1.50
C ASP A 613 3.78 15.02 2.87
N GLY A 614 2.71 14.62 3.58
CA GLY A 614 2.50 15.00 4.98
C GLY A 614 1.06 15.38 5.32
N HIS A 615 0.45 14.60 6.22
CA HIS A 615 -0.79 14.96 6.92
C HIS A 615 -0.59 16.29 7.69
N GLY A 616 -1.07 17.41 7.14
CA GLY A 616 -1.13 18.70 7.85
C GLY A 616 -0.65 19.95 7.09
N ALA A 617 -0.01 19.82 5.93
CA ALA A 617 0.34 20.97 5.09
C ALA A 617 0.20 20.57 3.60
N GLY A 618 -1.01 20.76 3.08
CA GLY A 618 -1.42 20.29 1.76
C GLY A 618 -0.95 21.17 0.60
N VAL A 619 -0.32 20.50 -0.39
CA VAL A 619 -0.43 20.68 -1.85
C VAL A 619 -1.14 21.95 -2.33
N ILE A 620 -0.46 22.71 -3.21
CA ILE A 620 -1.14 23.53 -4.22
C ILE A 620 -0.79 22.98 -5.61
N LEU A 621 -1.39 21.83 -5.89
CA LEU A 621 -2.51 21.68 -6.83
C LEU A 621 -3.62 20.91 -6.09
N ASN A 622 -4.61 21.60 -5.52
CA ASN A 622 -5.71 21.08 -4.68
C ASN A 622 -5.45 20.98 -3.17
N ASN A 623 -5.66 22.09 -2.46
CA ASN A 623 -6.22 21.99 -1.11
C ASN A 623 -7.76 21.87 -1.20
N PHE A 624 -8.21 20.85 -1.92
CA PHE A 624 -9.51 20.23 -1.72
C PHE A 624 -9.18 18.75 -1.59
N THR A 625 -9.28 18.22 -0.37
CA THR A 625 -9.11 16.80 -0.01
C THR A 625 -10.17 15.88 -0.67
N ALA A 626 -10.50 16.14 -1.92
CA ALA A 626 -11.78 15.84 -2.55
C ALA A 626 -11.74 15.75 -4.08
N LEU A 627 -10.71 16.30 -4.73
CA LEU A 627 -10.60 16.28 -6.19
C LEU A 627 -9.52 15.28 -6.63
N SER A 628 -9.73 13.99 -6.31
CA SER A 628 -9.07 12.92 -7.06
C SER A 628 -9.54 13.00 -8.53
N GLY A 629 -8.62 13.08 -9.49
CA GLY A 629 -8.96 13.06 -10.92
C GLY A 629 -9.00 14.42 -11.64
N ILE A 630 -8.37 15.49 -11.11
CA ILE A 630 -8.13 16.70 -11.91
C ILE A 630 -7.30 16.37 -13.15
N THR A 631 -7.81 16.81 -14.30
CA THR A 631 -7.12 16.68 -15.58
C THR A 631 -6.61 18.06 -15.98
N THR A 632 -5.30 18.26 -15.91
CA THR A 632 -4.68 19.53 -16.36
C THR A 632 -4.19 19.47 -17.79
N ARG A 633 -4.30 18.31 -18.44
CA ARG A 633 -3.72 18.04 -19.77
C ARG A 633 -4.65 17.18 -20.60
N LEU A 634 -4.85 17.54 -21.86
CA LEU A 634 -5.62 16.75 -22.83
C LEU A 634 -4.86 16.69 -24.16
N GLN A 635 -5.08 15.62 -24.92
CA GLN A 635 -4.50 15.44 -26.25
C GLN A 635 -5.59 15.14 -27.27
N GLN A 636 -5.59 15.86 -28.39
CA GLN A 636 -6.50 15.60 -29.50
C GLN A 636 -5.72 15.70 -30.83
N GLY A 637 -5.26 14.55 -31.32
CA GLY A 637 -4.45 14.49 -32.55
C GLY A 637 -3.15 15.29 -32.39
N ASP A 638 -2.97 16.30 -33.24
CA ASP A 638 -1.82 17.22 -33.22
C ASP A 638 -2.00 18.39 -32.26
N ASN A 639 -3.11 18.45 -31.52
CA ASN A 639 -3.34 19.45 -30.49
C ASN A 639 -3.08 18.86 -29.10
N ALA A 640 -2.39 19.63 -28.28
CA ALA A 640 -2.29 19.40 -26.84
C ALA A 640 -2.90 20.59 -26.10
N PHE A 641 -3.59 20.35 -24.99
CA PHE A 641 -4.17 21.39 -24.15
C PHE A 641 -3.60 21.28 -22.74
N ALA A 642 -3.26 22.41 -22.14
CA ALA A 642 -2.83 22.50 -20.74
C ALA A 642 -3.62 23.56 -19.99
N ALA A 643 -4.11 23.22 -18.80
CA ALA A 643 -4.57 24.19 -17.81
C ALA A 643 -3.39 24.60 -16.92
N ILE A 644 -3.15 25.90 -16.81
CA ILE A 644 -2.09 26.51 -16.00
C ILE A 644 -2.78 27.41 -14.99
N ASN A 645 -2.80 26.98 -13.73
CA ASN A 645 -3.31 27.76 -12.62
C ASN A 645 -2.17 28.59 -12.03
N TYR A 646 -2.46 29.84 -11.66
CA TYR A 646 -1.48 30.85 -11.26
C TYR A 646 -2.06 31.78 -10.17
N ASP A 647 -1.26 32.71 -9.67
CA ASP A 647 -1.56 33.60 -8.53
C ASP A 647 -1.79 32.82 -7.24
N LEU A 648 -0.79 32.04 -6.89
CA LEU A 648 -0.81 31.33 -5.63
C LEU A 648 -0.16 32.15 -4.53
N ASP A 649 -0.96 32.48 -3.52
CA ASP A 649 -0.50 33.17 -2.31
C ASP A 649 -0.40 32.16 -1.15
N ILE A 650 0.82 31.80 -0.79
CA ILE A 650 1.09 30.89 0.35
C ILE A 650 1.29 31.63 1.67
N ASP A 651 1.58 32.94 1.61
CA ASP A 651 1.84 33.78 2.80
C ASP A 651 0.54 34.24 3.45
N THR A 652 -0.48 34.53 2.63
CA THR A 652 -1.80 34.96 3.07
C THR A 652 -2.87 33.98 2.58
N PRO A 653 -3.11 32.88 3.32
CA PRO A 653 -4.11 31.90 2.92
C PRO A 653 -5.50 32.54 2.82
N ILE A 654 -6.33 32.01 1.91
CA ILE A 654 -7.71 32.48 1.74
C ILE A 654 -8.54 32.28 3.02
N ASP A 655 -8.19 31.29 3.85
CA ASP A 655 -8.71 31.08 5.20
C ASP A 655 -7.76 30.19 6.03
N THR A 656 -7.93 30.15 7.34
CA THR A 656 -7.27 29.19 8.24
C THR A 656 -8.29 28.46 9.08
N ILE A 657 -8.43 27.16 8.81
CA ILE A 657 -9.29 26.28 9.57
C ILE A 657 -8.65 25.93 10.91
N PHE A 658 -9.47 25.72 11.95
CA PHE A 658 -9.03 25.33 13.30
C PHE A 658 -8.02 26.33 13.88
N LYS A 659 -8.18 27.60 13.52
CA LYS A 659 -7.31 28.70 13.95
C LYS A 659 -7.16 28.71 15.47
N GLY A 660 -5.91 28.79 15.94
CA GLY A 660 -5.59 28.76 17.37
C GLY A 660 -5.51 27.36 17.98
N THR A 661 -5.59 26.30 17.18
CA THR A 661 -5.32 24.92 17.62
C THR A 661 -4.01 24.39 17.03
N PRO A 662 -3.42 23.31 17.58
CA PRO A 662 -2.27 22.63 16.98
C PRO A 662 -2.54 22.06 15.58
N TYR A 663 -3.80 21.95 15.18
CA TYR A 663 -4.26 21.43 13.89
C TYR A 663 -4.67 22.54 12.93
N ALA A 664 -4.18 23.77 13.13
CA ALA A 664 -4.51 24.88 12.23
C ALA A 664 -4.10 24.54 10.79
N MET A 665 -5.03 24.66 9.84
CA MET A 665 -4.80 24.35 8.44
C MET A 665 -5.02 25.59 7.57
N ALA A 666 -3.95 26.03 6.91
CA ALA A 666 -4.02 27.09 5.91
C ALA A 666 -4.70 26.58 4.63
N LEU A 667 -5.67 27.33 4.13
CA LEU A 667 -6.29 27.10 2.83
C LEU A 667 -5.65 27.99 1.80
N ASN A 668 -4.99 27.38 0.82
CA ASN A 668 -4.37 28.07 -0.30
C ASN A 668 -5.01 27.58 -1.60
N MET A 669 -5.25 28.51 -2.53
CA MET A 669 -5.85 28.22 -3.83
C MET A 669 -5.26 29.17 -4.86
N HIS A 670 -4.96 28.65 -6.05
CA HIS A 670 -4.66 29.49 -7.20
C HIS A 670 -5.85 30.40 -7.50
N LYS A 671 -5.60 31.70 -7.67
CA LYS A 671 -6.67 32.67 -7.84
C LYS A 671 -7.19 32.73 -9.26
N ASN A 672 -6.34 32.38 -10.24
CA ASN A 672 -6.64 32.43 -11.66
C ASN A 672 -6.12 31.18 -12.40
N GLY A 673 -6.51 31.04 -13.66
CA GLY A 673 -6.03 29.98 -14.54
C GLY A 673 -6.19 30.32 -16.02
N GLN A 674 -5.33 29.74 -16.85
CA GLN A 674 -5.40 29.84 -18.30
C GLN A 674 -5.38 28.47 -18.98
N VAL A 675 -6.02 28.37 -20.14
CA VAL A 675 -5.96 27.20 -21.02
C VAL A 675 -5.11 27.54 -22.23
N VAL A 676 -4.05 26.76 -22.45
CA VAL A 676 -3.13 26.91 -23.58
C VAL A 676 -3.25 25.71 -24.49
N LYS A 677 -3.42 25.95 -25.79
CA LYS A 677 -3.35 24.94 -26.84
C LYS A 677 -1.97 24.98 -27.49
N PHE A 678 -1.39 23.81 -27.74
CA PHE A 678 -0.12 23.64 -28.44
C PHE A 678 -0.31 22.83 -29.72
N THR A 679 0.32 23.28 -30.80
CA THR A 679 0.33 22.62 -32.12
C THR A 679 1.70 22.82 -32.76
N GLY A 680 2.47 21.74 -32.99
CA GLY A 680 3.86 21.86 -33.45
C GLY A 680 4.71 22.69 -32.48
N THR A 681 5.33 23.76 -32.98
CA THR A 681 6.13 24.72 -32.20
C THR A 681 5.36 26.01 -31.87
N GLU A 682 4.03 26.01 -32.03
CA GLU A 682 3.17 27.16 -31.73
C GLU A 682 2.24 26.86 -30.55
N ALA A 683 1.91 27.90 -29.80
CA ALA A 683 0.94 27.88 -28.73
C ALA A 683 -0.04 29.06 -28.82
N VAL A 684 -1.29 28.82 -28.43
CA VAL A 684 -2.35 29.82 -28.36
C VAL A 684 -2.98 29.75 -26.98
N LYS A 685 -3.04 30.89 -26.27
CA LYS A 685 -3.86 31.02 -25.07
C LYS A 685 -5.31 31.04 -25.49
N LEU A 686 -6.08 29.99 -25.22
CA LEU A 686 -7.50 29.90 -25.60
C LEU A 686 -8.38 30.75 -24.67
N PHE A 687 -8.09 30.66 -23.38
CA PHE A 687 -8.95 31.17 -22.31
C PHE A 687 -8.12 31.52 -21.07
N ASP A 688 -8.56 32.52 -20.32
CA ASP A 688 -7.86 33.04 -19.14
C ASP A 688 -8.87 33.71 -18.18
N THR A 689 -8.94 33.24 -16.94
CA THR A 689 -9.85 33.78 -15.92
C THR A 689 -9.30 35.02 -15.22
N GLY A 690 -7.99 35.28 -15.30
CA GLY A 690 -7.34 36.43 -14.71
C GLY A 690 -6.87 37.43 -15.76
N ASP A 691 -5.70 38.04 -15.58
CA ASP A 691 -5.05 38.94 -16.53
C ASP A 691 -3.92 38.28 -17.34
N GLY A 692 -3.47 37.10 -16.91
CA GLY A 692 -2.39 36.32 -17.50
C GLY A 692 -1.02 36.63 -16.89
N ILE A 693 -0.98 37.22 -15.70
CA ILE A 693 0.24 37.57 -14.94
C ILE A 693 0.20 36.81 -13.61
N ASP A 694 1.25 36.03 -13.29
CA ASP A 694 1.37 35.44 -11.95
C ASP A 694 2.13 36.38 -11.01
N GLN A 695 1.45 36.85 -9.97
CA GLN A 695 2.00 37.70 -8.92
C GLN A 695 2.49 36.90 -7.70
N GLY A 696 2.25 35.59 -7.65
CA GLY A 696 2.58 34.72 -6.52
C GLY A 696 2.01 35.26 -5.20
N ASN A 697 2.88 35.38 -4.18
CA ASN A 697 2.52 35.93 -2.87
C ASN A 697 2.14 37.42 -2.88
N ASN A 698 2.34 38.14 -3.99
CA ASN A 698 1.90 39.53 -4.11
C ASN A 698 0.44 39.68 -4.57
N SER A 699 -0.26 38.57 -4.89
CA SER A 699 -1.66 38.58 -5.33
C SER A 699 -2.67 38.91 -4.21
N TYR A 700 -2.22 39.42 -3.05
CA TYR A 700 -3.07 39.73 -1.90
C TYR A 700 -4.18 40.74 -2.26
N GLY A 701 -5.43 40.37 -1.97
CA GLY A 701 -6.60 41.23 -2.20
C GLY A 701 -7.12 41.25 -3.64
N GLU A 702 -6.52 40.49 -4.56
CA GLU A 702 -7.07 40.30 -5.91
C GLU A 702 -8.35 39.48 -5.90
N ALA A 703 -9.26 39.81 -6.82
CA ALA A 703 -10.47 39.03 -7.04
C ALA A 703 -10.08 37.65 -7.62
N ILE A 704 -10.71 36.60 -7.10
CA ILE A 704 -10.43 35.24 -7.52
C ILE A 704 -11.23 34.96 -8.80
N GLY A 705 -10.57 35.09 -9.96
CA GLY A 705 -11.15 34.81 -11.28
C GLY A 705 -11.49 33.33 -11.48
N GLY A 706 -10.77 32.45 -10.78
CA GLY A 706 -11.06 31.04 -10.60
C GLY A 706 -10.01 30.11 -11.21
N HIS A 707 -9.73 29.01 -10.52
CA HIS A 707 -8.83 27.96 -11.01
C HIS A 707 -9.57 27.03 -11.98
N ILE A 708 -8.81 26.43 -12.90
CA ILE A 708 -9.32 25.62 -14.01
C ILE A 708 -8.94 24.15 -13.85
N ASN A 709 -9.90 23.29 -14.16
CA ASN A 709 -9.73 21.86 -14.39
C ASN A 709 -10.28 21.51 -15.80
N LEU A 710 -9.52 20.75 -16.60
CA LEU A 710 -10.00 20.27 -17.90
C LEU A 710 -10.80 18.97 -17.71
N ILE A 711 -11.71 18.68 -18.64
CA ILE A 711 -12.56 17.49 -18.58
C ILE A 711 -12.35 16.62 -19.81
N THR A 712 -12.57 17.18 -21.00
CA THR A 712 -12.36 16.48 -22.28
C THR A 712 -12.24 17.48 -23.44
N ALA A 713 -11.62 17.06 -24.55
CA ALA A 713 -11.53 17.82 -25.78
C ALA A 713 -12.16 17.05 -26.95
N GLU A 714 -13.35 17.45 -27.38
CA GLU A 714 -14.10 16.79 -28.45
C GLU A 714 -14.98 17.77 -29.23
N HIS A 715 -15.24 17.48 -30.50
CA HIS A 715 -16.09 18.30 -31.37
C HIS A 715 -15.69 19.79 -31.41
N GLY A 716 -14.38 20.09 -31.48
CA GLY A 716 -13.85 21.45 -31.51
C GLY A 716 -14.00 22.25 -30.20
N ARG A 717 -14.29 21.57 -29.09
CA ARG A 717 -14.53 22.18 -27.78
C ARG A 717 -13.62 21.57 -26.72
N VAL A 718 -13.11 22.40 -25.83
CA VAL A 718 -12.41 21.99 -24.61
C VAL A 718 -13.34 22.25 -23.44
N TYR A 719 -13.84 21.17 -22.84
CA TYR A 719 -14.71 21.22 -21.67
C TYR A 719 -13.90 21.42 -20.41
N LEU A 720 -14.37 22.32 -19.55
CA LEU A 720 -13.66 22.73 -18.36
C LEU A 720 -14.61 23.02 -17.19
N GLU A 721 -14.03 22.93 -15.99
CA GLU A 721 -14.58 23.34 -14.71
C GLU A 721 -13.78 24.54 -14.21
N ILE A 722 -14.47 25.58 -13.74
CA ILE A 722 -13.86 26.75 -13.10
C ILE A 722 -14.35 26.80 -11.65
N ALA A 723 -13.44 26.84 -10.69
CA ALA A 723 -13.78 27.13 -9.30
C ALA A 723 -13.26 28.49 -8.86
N SER A 724 -14.17 29.35 -8.39
CA SER A 724 -13.85 30.67 -7.86
C SER A 724 -14.32 30.83 -6.41
N TYR A 725 -13.87 31.90 -5.77
CA TYR A 725 -14.16 32.21 -4.38
C TYR A 725 -14.48 33.70 -4.23
N ASP A 726 -15.69 34.02 -3.77
CA ASP A 726 -16.19 35.41 -3.69
C ASP A 726 -15.85 36.10 -2.35
N GLY A 727 -15.11 35.45 -1.44
CA GLY A 727 -14.73 36.05 -0.16
C GLY A 727 -13.52 36.99 -0.28
N ILE A 728 -13.45 38.00 0.59
CA ILE A 728 -12.31 38.92 0.69
C ILE A 728 -11.23 38.27 1.59
N PRO A 729 -9.98 38.10 1.12
CA PRO A 729 -8.86 37.65 1.96
C PRO A 729 -8.68 38.61 3.15
N GLY A 730 -8.88 38.13 4.38
CA GLY A 730 -8.67 38.95 5.59
C GLY A 730 -9.91 39.51 6.29
N GLY A 731 -11.10 38.92 6.11
CA GLY A 731 -12.25 39.17 7.01
C GLY A 731 -13.33 40.13 6.48
N GLY A 732 -13.54 40.18 5.16
CA GLY A 732 -14.71 40.83 4.57
C GLY A 732 -16.03 40.07 4.77
N SER A 733 -17.12 40.62 4.26
CA SER A 733 -18.54 40.25 4.52
C SER A 733 -18.97 38.80 4.27
N CYS A 734 -18.10 37.92 3.80
CA CYS A 734 -18.25 36.46 3.89
C CYS A 734 -17.60 35.98 5.22
N THR A 735 -17.92 36.61 6.35
CA THR A 735 -17.46 36.19 7.68
C THR A 735 -18.13 34.85 8.05
N PRO A 736 -17.36 33.79 8.35
CA PRO A 736 -17.86 32.44 8.55
C PRO A 736 -18.54 32.33 9.92
N ASP A 737 -19.75 32.84 10.07
CA ASP A 737 -20.59 32.47 11.20
C ASP A 737 -21.22 31.10 10.89
N ARG A 738 -20.44 30.05 11.13
CA ARG A 738 -20.78 28.63 10.96
C ARG A 738 -21.39 28.27 9.59
N GLY A 739 -20.66 28.53 8.51
CA GLY A 739 -21.01 28.00 7.19
C GLY A 739 -20.14 28.55 6.07
N PHE A 740 -19.23 27.73 5.54
CA PHE A 740 -18.21 28.06 4.53
C PHE A 740 -18.73 28.41 3.11
N GLY A 741 -19.81 29.18 2.96
CA GLY A 741 -20.53 29.36 1.69
C GLY A 741 -19.98 30.40 0.72
N CYS A 742 -18.70 30.35 0.35
CA CYS A 742 -18.09 31.36 -0.53
C CYS A 742 -17.48 30.78 -1.82
N PHE A 743 -17.62 29.46 -2.07
CA PHE A 743 -17.10 28.81 -3.28
C PHE A 743 -18.14 28.75 -4.39
N ASN A 744 -17.65 28.88 -5.61
CA ASN A 744 -18.44 28.89 -6.84
C ASN A 744 -17.86 27.89 -7.83
N LEU A 745 -18.72 27.25 -8.60
CA LEU A 745 -18.33 26.29 -9.64
C LEU A 745 -19.11 26.56 -10.92
N ASP A 746 -18.40 26.68 -12.03
CA ASP A 746 -18.95 26.79 -13.38
C ASP A 746 -18.45 25.65 -14.26
N TYR A 747 -19.34 25.06 -15.05
CA TYR A 747 -19.05 24.02 -16.02
C TYR A 747 -19.41 24.52 -17.40
N GLY A 748 -18.48 24.39 -18.33
CA GLY A 748 -18.69 24.88 -19.68
C GLY A 748 -17.64 24.39 -20.64
N TYR A 749 -17.49 25.13 -21.73
CA TYR A 749 -16.49 24.87 -22.73
C TYR A 749 -15.98 26.15 -23.36
N VAL A 750 -14.80 26.05 -23.95
CA VAL A 750 -14.24 27.01 -24.89
C VAL A 750 -14.00 26.33 -26.23
N PHE A 751 -14.06 27.05 -27.33
CA PHE A 751 -13.68 26.51 -28.62
C PHE A 751 -12.16 26.33 -28.68
N ASP A 752 -11.71 25.26 -29.34
CA ASP A 752 -10.29 25.05 -29.61
C ASP A 752 -9.69 26.10 -30.56
N SER A 753 -10.54 26.88 -31.23
CA SER A 753 -10.23 28.01 -32.10
C SER A 753 -10.25 29.36 -31.39
N SER A 754 -10.63 29.40 -30.11
CA SER A 754 -10.63 30.63 -29.31
C SER A 754 -9.21 31.19 -29.14
N ASN A 755 -9.12 32.50 -28.97
CA ASN A 755 -7.85 33.21 -28.81
C ASN A 755 -7.98 34.32 -27.76
N GLY A 756 -7.47 34.05 -26.56
CA GLY A 756 -7.39 34.98 -25.44
C GLY A 756 -8.74 35.32 -24.81
N SER A 757 -9.72 34.42 -24.85
CA SER A 757 -11.04 34.70 -24.27
C SER A 757 -10.98 34.88 -22.76
N LYS A 758 -11.79 35.79 -22.23
CA LYS A 758 -12.00 36.00 -20.78
C LYS A 758 -13.31 35.40 -20.27
N ALA A 759 -14.13 34.84 -21.17
CA ALA A 759 -15.37 34.13 -20.82
C ALA A 759 -15.43 32.78 -21.53
N MET A 760 -16.11 31.81 -20.93
CA MET A 760 -16.42 30.55 -21.61
C MET A 760 -17.31 30.83 -22.83
N ASP A 761 -17.08 30.10 -23.92
CA ASP A 761 -17.90 30.18 -25.12
C ASP A 761 -19.32 29.61 -24.88
N GLY A 762 -19.44 28.67 -23.94
CA GLY A 762 -20.74 28.20 -23.46
C GLY A 762 -20.71 27.70 -22.01
N LEU A 763 -21.66 28.18 -21.21
CA LEU A 763 -21.93 27.68 -19.85
C LEU A 763 -23.00 26.59 -19.89
N LEU A 764 -22.73 25.45 -19.27
CA LEU A 764 -23.65 24.30 -19.17
C LEU A 764 -24.36 24.25 -17.82
N ALA A 765 -23.61 24.50 -16.74
CA ALA A 765 -24.10 24.38 -15.37
C ALA A 765 -23.29 25.28 -14.45
N SER A 766 -23.94 25.81 -13.41
CA SER A 766 -23.26 26.60 -12.39
C SER A 766 -23.83 26.34 -11.00
N LYS A 767 -23.00 26.57 -9.98
CA LYS A 767 -23.40 26.54 -8.58
C LYS A 767 -22.63 27.59 -7.80
N ARG A 768 -23.37 28.41 -7.05
CA ARG A 768 -22.81 29.45 -6.18
C ARG A 768 -22.94 29.10 -4.70
N ASN A 769 -22.15 29.74 -3.85
CA ASN A 769 -22.20 29.68 -2.38
C ASN A 769 -22.07 28.26 -1.81
N ILE A 770 -21.12 27.49 -2.33
CA ILE A 770 -20.80 26.11 -1.91
C ILE A 770 -19.98 26.15 -0.62
N LYS A 771 -20.29 25.23 0.31
CA LYS A 771 -19.54 25.04 1.56
C LYS A 771 -18.20 24.33 1.32
N TYR A 772 -17.08 24.93 1.70
CA TYR A 772 -15.73 24.34 1.60
C TYR A 772 -15.63 22.91 2.15
N PHE A 773 -16.09 22.67 3.38
CA PHE A 773 -16.02 21.36 4.03
C PHE A 773 -16.98 20.29 3.49
N VAL A 774 -17.95 20.69 2.67
CA VAL A 774 -18.87 19.80 1.98
C VAL A 774 -18.32 19.45 0.58
N ALA A 775 -17.19 20.04 0.20
CA ALA A 775 -16.62 19.92 -1.13
C ALA A 775 -15.82 18.63 -1.36
N ARG A 776 -16.05 17.53 -0.62
CA ARG A 776 -15.82 16.18 -1.16
C ARG A 776 -16.80 16.03 -2.32
N ARG A 777 -16.37 16.32 -3.56
CA ARG A 777 -17.22 16.43 -4.74
C ARG A 777 -16.80 15.39 -5.78
N LEU A 778 -17.77 14.84 -6.53
CA LEU A 778 -17.46 14.04 -7.72
C LEU A 778 -17.06 14.97 -8.88
N PRO A 779 -15.84 14.86 -9.44
CA PRO A 779 -15.45 15.60 -10.63
C PRO A 779 -16.34 15.22 -11.82
N PRO A 780 -16.42 16.10 -12.84
CA PRO A 780 -17.14 15.79 -14.06
C PRO A 780 -16.38 14.80 -14.95
N PHE A 781 -17.10 13.99 -15.71
CA PHE A 781 -16.53 13.03 -16.66
C PHE A 781 -17.28 13.03 -17.98
N SER A 782 -16.58 12.87 -19.11
CA SER A 782 -17.19 12.56 -20.41
C SER A 782 -17.21 11.05 -20.60
N ILE A 783 -18.40 10.45 -20.55
CA ILE A 783 -18.60 9.01 -20.67
C ILE A 783 -19.51 8.75 -21.86
N ASN A 784 -19.01 7.98 -22.83
CA ASN A 784 -19.74 7.60 -24.04
C ASN A 784 -20.42 8.79 -24.77
N GLY A 785 -19.73 9.94 -24.84
CA GLY A 785 -20.24 11.17 -25.50
C GLY A 785 -21.25 11.98 -24.68
N VAL A 786 -21.36 11.70 -23.38
CA VAL A 786 -22.16 12.48 -22.43
C VAL A 786 -21.27 13.02 -21.32
N LEU A 787 -21.28 14.33 -21.14
CA LEU A 787 -20.63 15.03 -20.04
C LEU A 787 -21.52 15.00 -18.80
N TYR A 788 -21.06 14.31 -17.77
CA TYR A 788 -21.74 14.18 -16.49
C TYR A 788 -21.21 15.18 -15.46
N VAL A 789 -22.09 16.01 -14.90
CA VAL A 789 -21.75 17.10 -13.96
C VAL A 789 -22.55 16.97 -12.66
N ASN A 790 -21.88 16.93 -11.51
CA ASN A 790 -22.49 16.72 -10.19
C ASN A 790 -22.67 18.00 -9.37
N ILE A 791 -23.85 18.62 -9.38
CA ILE A 791 -24.09 19.84 -8.61
C ILE A 791 -24.63 19.50 -7.21
N LEU A 792 -23.97 19.99 -6.16
CA LEU A 792 -24.45 19.80 -4.78
C LEU A 792 -25.88 20.36 -4.61
N LYS A 793 -26.82 19.49 -4.23
CA LYS A 793 -28.23 19.82 -4.04
C LYS A 793 -28.58 20.00 -2.56
N GLN A 794 -28.27 19.01 -1.73
CA GLN A 794 -28.47 19.06 -0.28
C GLN A 794 -27.19 18.67 0.46
N PRO A 795 -26.71 19.48 1.42
CA PRO A 795 -25.59 19.08 2.27
C PRO A 795 -26.04 17.96 3.22
N GLY A 796 -25.34 16.82 3.19
CA GLY A 796 -25.28 15.90 4.33
C GLY A 796 -24.54 16.54 5.52
N GLY A 797 -24.49 15.81 6.64
CA GLY A 797 -23.71 16.23 7.82
C GLY A 797 -22.20 16.27 7.57
N TRP A 798 -21.39 16.18 8.62
CA TRP A 798 -19.92 16.28 8.58
C TRP A 798 -19.21 15.08 7.91
N GLY A 799 -19.49 14.79 6.63
CA GLY A 799 -18.62 13.96 5.79
C GLY A 799 -19.29 12.83 4.99
N VAL A 800 -20.59 12.55 5.19
CA VAL A 800 -21.36 11.53 4.46
C VAL A 800 -22.82 11.95 4.34
N GLY A 801 -23.48 11.61 3.23
CA GLY A 801 -24.91 11.92 3.03
C GLY A 801 -25.26 12.95 1.97
N HIS A 802 -24.28 13.54 1.26
CA HIS A 802 -24.57 14.59 0.27
C HIS A 802 -25.38 14.05 -0.90
N GLN A 803 -26.40 14.81 -1.31
CA GLN A 803 -27.14 14.56 -2.54
C GLN A 803 -26.71 15.57 -3.60
N TYR A 804 -26.50 15.07 -4.81
CA TYR A 804 -26.13 15.84 -5.98
C TYR A 804 -27.26 15.78 -6.99
N THR A 805 -27.44 16.85 -7.73
CA THR A 805 -28.09 16.79 -9.03
C THR A 805 -27.01 16.44 -10.06
N LEU A 806 -27.07 15.22 -10.58
CA LEU A 806 -26.25 14.76 -11.68
C LEU A 806 -26.92 15.17 -12.99
N TYR A 807 -26.27 16.02 -13.77
CA TYR A 807 -26.68 16.40 -15.11
C TYR A 807 -25.85 15.64 -16.14
N GLY A 808 -26.49 15.07 -17.17
CA GLY A 808 -25.81 14.59 -18.37
C GLY A 808 -26.06 15.54 -19.53
N PHE A 809 -25.00 16.00 -20.19
CA PHE A 809 -25.05 16.85 -21.38
C PHE A 809 -24.42 16.11 -22.56
N ASN A 810 -25.14 16.00 -23.68
CA ASN A 810 -24.53 15.44 -24.89
C ASN A 810 -23.42 16.37 -25.39
N THR A 811 -22.22 15.85 -25.61
CA THR A 811 -21.04 16.67 -25.91
C THR A 811 -21.09 17.28 -27.30
N GLU A 812 -21.75 16.64 -28.26
CA GLU A 812 -21.89 17.18 -29.63
C GLU A 812 -22.90 18.33 -29.73
N THR A 813 -24.05 18.22 -29.05
CA THR A 813 -25.18 19.16 -29.14
C THR A 813 -25.34 20.09 -27.93
N GLN A 814 -24.61 19.83 -26.84
CA GLN A 814 -24.67 20.53 -25.55
C GLN A 814 -26.02 20.46 -24.84
N LYS A 815 -27.00 19.74 -25.39
CA LYS A 815 -28.31 19.58 -24.78
C LYS A 815 -28.23 18.66 -23.57
N LYS A 816 -28.93 19.04 -22.49
CA LYS A 816 -29.15 18.16 -21.34
C LYS A 816 -29.94 16.93 -21.78
N VAL A 817 -29.38 15.75 -21.56
CA VAL A 817 -29.98 14.44 -21.89
C VAL A 817 -30.43 13.66 -20.67
N SER A 818 -29.87 13.94 -19.49
CA SER A 818 -30.31 13.31 -18.24
C SER A 818 -30.18 14.26 -17.06
N GLU A 819 -31.03 14.03 -16.06
CA GLU A 819 -30.99 14.70 -14.76
C GLU A 819 -31.44 13.70 -13.70
N THR A 820 -30.62 13.49 -12.68
CA THR A 820 -30.96 12.60 -11.56
C THR A 820 -30.54 13.26 -10.26
N VAL A 821 -31.44 13.32 -9.29
CA VAL A 821 -31.13 13.86 -7.96
C VAL A 821 -30.88 12.71 -7.03
N GLY A 822 -29.69 12.64 -6.42
CA GLY A 822 -29.34 11.60 -5.46
C GLY A 822 -27.84 11.38 -5.43
N ARG A 823 -27.39 10.16 -5.70
CA ARG A 823 -25.97 9.78 -5.69
C ARG A 823 -25.57 9.16 -7.00
N SER A 824 -24.32 9.35 -7.40
CA SER A 824 -23.79 8.89 -8.68
C SER A 824 -22.49 8.10 -8.50
N TYR A 825 -22.29 7.13 -9.38
CA TYR A 825 -21.16 6.20 -9.41
C TYR A 825 -20.74 6.04 -10.87
N PHE A 826 -19.43 5.93 -11.11
CA PHE A 826 -18.85 5.91 -12.45
C PHE A 826 -17.98 4.68 -12.62
N THR A 827 -18.02 4.03 -13.78
CA THR A 827 -17.10 2.94 -14.15
C THR A 827 -16.18 3.38 -15.29
N LEU A 828 -14.99 2.77 -15.37
CA LEU A 828 -13.96 3.04 -16.37
C LEU A 828 -13.55 1.72 -17.01
N SER A 829 -13.82 1.54 -18.29
CA SER A 829 -13.39 0.38 -19.08
C SER A 829 -12.32 0.76 -20.11
N ALA A 830 -12.33 2.00 -20.58
CA ALA A 830 -11.29 2.52 -21.46
C ALA A 830 -11.10 4.02 -21.30
N ARG A 831 -9.90 4.50 -21.60
CA ARG A 831 -9.55 5.92 -21.57
C ARG A 831 -9.02 6.36 -22.93
N TYR A 832 -9.48 7.52 -23.39
CA TYR A 832 -8.96 8.22 -24.56
C TYR A 832 -7.94 9.29 -24.12
N ASP A 833 -7.01 9.62 -25.02
CA ASP A 833 -6.00 10.66 -24.76
C ASP A 833 -6.64 12.07 -24.65
N ASP A 834 -7.85 12.23 -25.19
CA ASP A 834 -8.66 13.47 -25.16
C ASP A 834 -9.54 13.61 -23.91
N GLY A 835 -9.35 12.74 -22.90
CA GLY A 835 -10.09 12.77 -21.63
C GLY A 835 -11.44 12.05 -21.65
N ARG A 836 -11.92 11.60 -22.81
CA ARG A 836 -13.11 10.75 -22.87
C ARG A 836 -12.85 9.41 -22.19
N ILE A 837 -13.92 8.86 -21.64
CA ILE A 837 -13.93 7.57 -20.96
C ILE A 837 -15.02 6.70 -21.58
N GLU A 838 -14.75 5.40 -21.67
CA GLU A 838 -15.80 4.39 -21.80
C GLU A 838 -16.10 3.80 -20.44
N GLY A 839 -17.38 3.56 -20.18
CA GLY A 839 -17.84 3.04 -18.92
C GLY A 839 -19.33 3.25 -18.76
N GLN A 840 -19.78 3.28 -17.51
CA GLN A 840 -21.17 3.43 -17.13
C GLN A 840 -21.34 4.45 -16.03
N VAL A 841 -22.54 5.03 -15.98
CA VAL A 841 -22.97 5.92 -14.92
C VAL A 841 -24.14 5.29 -14.21
N LEU A 842 -23.92 4.91 -12.96
CA LEU A 842 -24.97 4.40 -12.09
C LEU A 842 -25.42 5.55 -11.18
N ALA A 843 -26.72 5.64 -10.92
CA ALA A 843 -27.25 6.65 -10.02
C ALA A 843 -28.36 6.08 -9.16
N TRP A 844 -28.29 6.36 -7.86
CA TRP A 844 -29.43 6.22 -6.98
C TRP A 844 -30.25 7.51 -7.04
N ASP A 845 -31.51 7.38 -7.42
CA ASP A 845 -32.48 8.46 -7.56
C ASP A 845 -33.20 8.65 -6.22
N ALA A 846 -32.92 9.76 -5.54
CA ALA A 846 -33.52 10.09 -4.26
C ALA A 846 -35.01 10.47 -4.38
N VAL A 847 -35.51 10.77 -5.58
CA VAL A 847 -36.93 11.08 -5.82
C VAL A 847 -37.74 9.80 -5.99
N THR A 848 -37.24 8.85 -6.77
CA THR A 848 -37.96 7.58 -7.04
C THR A 848 -37.58 6.45 -6.10
N GLY A 849 -36.42 6.51 -5.44
CA GLY A 849 -35.87 5.44 -4.61
C GLY A 849 -35.14 4.34 -5.40
N GLU A 850 -35.05 4.49 -6.72
CA GLU A 850 -34.50 3.49 -7.64
C GLU A 850 -32.98 3.63 -7.81
N LEU A 851 -32.29 2.51 -8.03
CA LEU A 851 -30.93 2.48 -8.57
C LEU A 851 -31.02 2.26 -10.08
N LYS A 852 -30.40 3.16 -10.86
CA LYS A 852 -30.46 3.16 -12.33
C LYS A 852 -29.07 3.11 -12.93
N ASN A 853 -28.97 2.48 -14.09
CA ASN A 853 -27.87 2.68 -15.01
C ASN A 853 -28.28 3.74 -16.03
N LEU A 854 -27.74 4.95 -15.88
CA LEU A 854 -28.08 6.10 -16.73
C LEU A 854 -27.47 6.00 -18.13
N THR A 855 -26.47 5.12 -18.32
CA THR A 855 -25.84 4.91 -19.62
C THR A 855 -26.68 4.00 -20.52
N THR A 856 -27.33 2.99 -19.93
CA THR A 856 -28.19 2.04 -20.64
C THR A 856 -29.68 2.33 -20.50
N ASP A 857 -30.05 3.34 -19.70
CA ASP A 857 -31.43 3.66 -19.32
C ASP A 857 -32.19 2.47 -18.72
N THR A 858 -31.54 1.73 -17.82
CA THR A 858 -32.12 0.54 -17.18
C THR A 858 -32.20 0.72 -15.67
N VAL A 859 -33.34 0.36 -15.08
CA VAL A 859 -33.48 0.26 -13.63
C VAL A 859 -32.82 -1.04 -13.14
N ILE A 860 -31.92 -0.91 -12.17
CA ILE A 860 -31.22 -2.02 -11.52
C ILE A 860 -32.04 -2.52 -10.32
N ASP A 861 -32.52 -1.60 -9.49
CA ASP A 861 -33.34 -1.89 -8.29
C ASP A 861 -34.37 -0.78 -8.07
N THR A 862 -35.55 -1.12 -7.55
CA THR A 862 -36.69 -0.21 -7.34
C THR A 862 -36.99 0.11 -5.87
N ASN A 863 -36.37 -0.55 -4.88
CA ASN A 863 -36.82 -0.49 -3.48
C ASN A 863 -35.74 -0.22 -2.42
N ILE A 864 -34.78 0.67 -2.70
CA ILE A 864 -33.72 0.98 -1.72
C ILE A 864 -34.27 1.74 -0.49
N ALA A 865 -35.33 2.55 -0.64
CA ALA A 865 -35.81 3.46 0.41
C ALA A 865 -36.85 2.88 1.39
N VAL A 866 -37.55 1.78 1.04
CA VAL A 866 -38.69 1.26 1.84
C VAL A 866 -38.23 0.53 3.12
N HIS A 867 -36.93 0.32 3.30
CA HIS A 867 -36.35 -0.39 4.45
C HIS A 867 -36.00 0.48 5.68
N ALA A 868 -36.32 1.78 5.73
CA ALA A 868 -36.30 2.57 6.99
C ALA A 868 -37.15 3.86 6.94
N PRO A 869 -38.18 4.05 7.79
CA PRO A 869 -38.87 5.34 7.92
C PRO A 869 -38.01 6.33 8.73
N GLY A 870 -37.69 7.49 8.16
CA GLY A 870 -37.18 8.65 8.89
C GLY A 870 -35.65 8.85 8.94
N SER A 871 -34.86 8.00 8.28
CA SER A 871 -33.43 8.25 8.10
C SER A 871 -33.15 8.73 6.66
N PRO A 872 -32.35 9.79 6.44
CA PRO A 872 -31.80 10.09 5.12
C PRO A 872 -31.09 8.84 4.62
N VAL A 873 -31.21 8.47 3.35
CA VAL A 873 -30.35 7.43 2.76
C VAL A 873 -28.91 7.93 2.86
N GLN A 874 -28.22 7.57 3.94
CA GLN A 874 -26.84 7.98 4.26
C GLN A 874 -25.83 7.12 3.50
N SER A 875 -26.29 6.03 2.89
CA SER A 875 -25.53 4.98 2.19
C SER A 875 -26.50 4.11 1.37
N VAL A 876 -26.05 3.53 0.26
CA VAL A 876 -26.68 2.30 -0.25
C VAL A 876 -26.13 1.19 0.65
N LEU A 877 -26.99 0.59 1.47
CA LEU A 877 -26.67 -0.52 2.38
C LEU A 877 -27.63 -1.67 2.08
N GLY A 878 -27.11 -2.88 1.93
CA GLY A 878 -27.81 -4.07 2.42
C GLY A 878 -27.96 -3.98 3.95
N ALA A 879 -29.13 -4.37 4.47
CA ALA A 879 -29.53 -4.11 5.85
C ALA A 879 -28.66 -4.84 6.91
N GLY A 880 -28.17 -4.09 7.91
CA GLY A 880 -27.55 -4.65 9.11
C GLY A 880 -26.87 -3.57 9.96
N SER A 881 -27.45 -3.28 11.12
CA SER A 881 -26.95 -2.45 12.24
C SER A 881 -25.65 -1.64 12.06
N GLY A 882 -25.82 -0.34 11.79
CA GLY A 882 -25.09 0.71 12.52
C GLY A 882 -23.63 0.98 12.12
N LEU A 883 -23.43 1.57 10.93
CA LEU A 883 -22.65 2.80 10.66
C LEU A 883 -22.43 2.92 9.12
N PRO A 884 -22.74 4.06 8.47
CA PRO A 884 -22.59 4.21 7.02
C PRO A 884 -21.29 4.91 6.57
N ILE A 885 -20.39 4.20 5.86
CA ILE A 885 -19.38 4.80 4.98
C ILE A 885 -19.48 4.17 3.59
N ALA A 886 -20.00 4.97 2.66
CA ALA A 886 -19.33 5.24 1.40
C ALA A 886 -19.51 6.74 1.14
N GLY A 887 -18.45 7.50 1.43
CA GLY A 887 -18.35 8.93 1.15
C GLY A 887 -17.91 9.16 -0.29
N LEU A 888 -18.10 10.39 -0.76
CA LEU A 888 -17.65 10.85 -2.06
C LEU A 888 -16.19 10.48 -2.33
N GLY A 889 -16.03 9.64 -3.33
CA GLY A 889 -14.79 9.36 -4.02
C GLY A 889 -15.18 8.84 -5.39
N THR A 890 -14.46 9.26 -6.41
CA THR A 890 -14.46 8.68 -7.75
C THR A 890 -14.02 7.21 -7.67
N ALA A 891 -14.86 6.33 -7.12
CA ALA A 891 -14.59 4.91 -7.13
C ALA A 891 -15.00 4.39 -8.50
N PHE A 892 -14.05 4.39 -9.45
CA PHE A 892 -14.14 3.51 -10.60
C PHE A 892 -14.09 2.07 -10.08
N GLY A 893 -15.26 1.45 -9.94
CA GLY A 893 -15.35 0.01 -9.68
C GLY A 893 -14.91 -0.74 -10.93
N LEU A 894 -13.80 -1.47 -10.85
CA LEU A 894 -13.33 -2.35 -11.91
C LEU A 894 -13.71 -3.80 -11.57
N ARG A 895 -14.70 -4.35 -12.27
CA ARG A 895 -14.68 -5.75 -12.73
C ARG A 895 -15.50 -5.91 -14.02
N VAL A 896 -14.88 -6.59 -14.98
CA VAL A 896 -15.46 -7.13 -16.21
C VAL A 896 -15.24 -8.65 -16.16
N ASP A 897 -16.18 -9.43 -16.70
CA ASP A 897 -15.89 -10.78 -17.21
C ASP A 897 -16.27 -10.76 -18.72
N PRO A 898 -16.23 -11.85 -19.51
CA PRO A 898 -16.73 -11.88 -20.89
C PRO A 898 -17.76 -13.03 -21.11
N GLY A 899 -19.05 -12.70 -21.25
CA GLY A 899 -20.20 -13.60 -21.44
C GLY A 899 -21.46 -13.30 -20.61
N ARG A 900 -21.36 -12.58 -19.48
CA ARG A 900 -22.45 -12.23 -18.53
C ARG A 900 -22.05 -11.01 -17.66
N HIS A 901 -22.40 -9.77 -18.01
CA HIS A 901 -21.89 -8.57 -17.28
C HIS A 901 -22.97 -7.67 -16.71
N GLN A 902 -23.10 -7.70 -15.38
CA GLN A 902 -23.68 -6.67 -14.53
C GLN A 902 -22.61 -6.22 -13.52
N TRP A 903 -22.78 -5.02 -12.97
CA TRP A 903 -21.76 -4.21 -12.30
C TRP A 903 -22.03 -4.12 -10.79
N PHE A 904 -20.99 -4.15 -9.95
CA PHE A 904 -21.13 -4.05 -8.50
C PHE A 904 -20.57 -2.74 -7.95
N MET A 905 -21.41 -2.03 -7.19
CA MET A 905 -20.98 -1.22 -6.05
C MET A 905 -20.87 -2.17 -4.85
N VAL A 906 -19.93 -1.98 -3.92
CA VAL A 906 -19.79 -2.89 -2.77
C VAL A 906 -20.23 -2.19 -1.47
N ALA A 907 -21.44 -2.54 -0.98
CA ALA A 907 -22.00 -2.39 0.38
C ALA A 907 -23.33 -3.24 0.67
N GLY A 908 -23.31 -4.55 1.02
CA GLY A 908 -24.32 -5.44 1.71
C GLY A 908 -23.94 -6.94 2.06
N GLN A 909 -24.13 -7.49 3.28
CA GLN A 909 -23.75 -8.90 3.62
C GLN A 909 -24.72 -9.91 2.95
N ALA A 910 -24.23 -11.13 2.66
CA ALA A 910 -24.94 -12.22 1.97
C ALA A 910 -26.30 -12.58 2.60
N ASP A 911 -27.33 -12.90 1.79
CA ASP A 911 -27.78 -14.30 1.67
C ASP A 911 -28.54 -14.63 0.36
N ASN A 912 -28.60 -13.75 -0.66
CA ASN A 912 -29.36 -14.02 -1.90
C ASN A 912 -28.56 -13.78 -3.20
N PRO A 913 -28.66 -14.66 -4.21
CA PRO A 913 -28.11 -14.39 -5.55
C PRO A 913 -28.67 -13.06 -6.12
N GLY A 914 -27.78 -12.10 -6.37
CA GLY A 914 -28.14 -10.77 -6.90
C GLY A 914 -28.14 -9.63 -5.87
N SER A 915 -27.76 -9.87 -4.61
CA SER A 915 -27.53 -8.80 -3.64
C SER A 915 -26.17 -8.11 -3.84
N VAL A 916 -26.15 -6.81 -3.56
CA VAL A 916 -24.94 -5.95 -3.47
C VAL A 916 -24.11 -6.41 -2.25
N ASP A 917 -22.88 -6.91 -2.44
CA ASP A 917 -21.97 -7.40 -1.38
C ASP A 917 -21.46 -6.28 -0.44
N THR A 918 -21.25 -6.49 0.88
CA THR A 918 -20.80 -5.46 1.85
C THR A 918 -19.34 -5.55 1.98
N ILE A 919 -18.72 -4.39 1.94
CA ILE A 919 -17.58 -4.19 2.80
C ILE A 919 -18.06 -3.26 3.91
N ASP A 920 -17.97 -3.76 5.13
CA ASP A 920 -18.26 -2.97 6.32
C ASP A 920 -17.45 -1.68 6.28
N GLN A 921 -18.05 -0.60 6.76
CA GLN A 921 -17.34 0.64 6.99
C GLN A 921 -16.12 0.33 7.86
N LEU A 922 -14.92 0.49 7.29
CA LEU A 922 -13.66 0.38 8.00
C LEU A 922 -13.26 1.76 8.50
N PRO A 923 -13.35 2.05 9.80
CA PRO A 923 -12.81 3.29 10.33
C PRO A 923 -11.33 3.37 9.97
N PHE A 924 -10.89 4.56 9.54
CA PHE A 924 -9.49 4.84 9.22
C PHE A 924 -8.91 4.12 7.99
N ALA A 925 -9.69 3.35 7.22
CA ALA A 925 -9.20 2.73 6.00
C ALA A 925 -9.08 3.72 4.83
N SER A 926 -8.05 3.52 3.99
CA SER A 926 -7.86 4.21 2.71
C SER A 926 -7.76 3.17 1.59
N TRP A 927 -8.81 3.11 0.76
CA TRP A 927 -8.90 2.22 -0.38
C TRP A 927 -7.89 2.56 -1.48
N LEU A 928 -7.36 1.52 -2.12
CA LEU A 928 -6.38 1.63 -3.21
C LEU A 928 -7.09 1.36 -4.54
N TYR A 929 -7.49 2.42 -5.23
CA TYR A 929 -8.31 2.33 -6.45
C TYR A 929 -7.49 2.37 -7.74
N TYR A 930 -6.35 3.07 -7.72
CA TYR A 930 -5.42 3.21 -8.84
C TYR A 930 -4.05 3.65 -8.33
#